data_AF-A0A2G6CYE8-F1
#
_entry.id   AF-A0A2G6CYE8-F1
#
_cell.length_a   1.000
_cell.length_b   1.000
_cell.length_c   1.000
_cell.angle_alpha   90.00
_cell.angle_beta   90.00
_cell.angle_gamma   90.00
#
_symmetry.space_group_name_H-M   'P 1'
#
loop_
_entity.id
_entity.type
_entity.pdbx_description
1 polymer ?
#
loop_
_entity_poly.entity_id
_entity_poly.type
_entity_poly.pdbx_seq_one_letter_code
_entity_poly.pdbx_strand_id
1 'polypeptide(L)'
;MPQIINTNIASINAQRNLDTSQTANQTALQRLSSGLRINSAKDDAAGLAISTRFTSQVRGLSVAIRNSGDGVSLAQTAEGALGAMTEGLLRIRDLALQSANATNSDIDRAALNQEVAQLKTEIQRISEQTNFNGTKLLDGTFSDVTFQIGANEGESVTFGIDGATVDQLGASNTDGISSDPQGGAANPAIQMSAGDLVINGIAIGGSSGVDDAFSSAKQEVSAIAKAAAINTKTEQTGVEAVVNNTTVSGSTTFDAANANGTIVINSVSITIPADSAITKEANLQNIVNVINQNTGQTGVVAKFNGNPDTGITLSAEDGRNIELADDTAQLTAAGIAAATTYVGSYTLISSDGSSINLDTTTGNIANAGLAIGNFSGSNSGAIGQEVGVNPLSTGDIVINGVPVGPTLQSYDTASSTARDSSAIAKAEAINRVSDQTGVTAIVNATVFNAGSISTGSAESGSFDINGVTINLSYSAADTVADKQNAITSAINNKAGQTGVRAESLGDTYRLIADDGRNITLDNLSGSLTLGGIGQTGTTYPDTTQSTITLQSAGQIEVDTITGNNEEAGFEVGTYGSNVRGQLVQDIDISTVNGALLALDSVDNALNLINLQRANLGAIQNRFESTISNQAIASENLAAANSRIRDADFAAETAELSRTQVLQQAGLSVLAQANGQPQQVLQLLQG
;
A
#
# COMPACT_ATOMS: atom_id res chain seq x y z
N MET A 1 -39.30 85.41 32.81
CA MET A 1 -38.58 85.02 31.58
C MET A 1 -38.38 86.28 30.74
N PRO A 2 -37.16 86.63 30.30
CA PRO A 2 -36.95 87.77 29.41
C PRO A 2 -37.64 87.53 28.07
N GLN A 3 -38.53 88.43 27.64
CA GLN A 3 -39.20 88.36 26.34
C GLN A 3 -38.33 89.06 25.30
N ILE A 4 -37.52 88.28 24.57
CA ILE A 4 -36.63 88.77 23.50
C ILE A 4 -37.31 88.50 22.15
N ILE A 5 -37.61 89.55 21.39
CA ILE A 5 -38.46 89.47 20.17
C ILE A 5 -37.64 89.11 18.91
N ASN A 6 -36.37 89.53 18.81
CA ASN A 6 -35.53 89.29 17.63
C ASN A 6 -35.05 87.84 17.45
N THR A 7 -35.05 87.04 18.52
CA THR A 7 -34.66 85.63 18.45
C THR A 7 -35.77 84.79 19.07
N ASN A 8 -36.69 84.31 18.23
CA ASN A 8 -37.82 83.50 18.67
C ASN A 8 -37.37 82.06 18.94
N ILE A 9 -36.94 81.83 20.17
CA ILE A 9 -36.49 80.51 20.65
C ILE A 9 -37.62 79.47 20.56
N ALA A 10 -38.89 79.86 20.71
CA ALA A 10 -40.03 78.94 20.61
C ALA A 10 -40.22 78.41 19.17
N SER A 11 -40.07 79.28 18.17
CA SER A 11 -40.12 78.90 16.75
C SER A 11 -38.94 78.02 16.34
N ILE A 12 -37.71 78.36 16.76
CA ILE A 12 -36.52 77.55 16.48
C ILE A 12 -36.62 76.16 17.11
N ASN A 13 -37.14 76.07 18.34
CA ASN A 13 -37.38 74.78 19.00
C ASN A 13 -38.49 73.97 18.29
N ALA A 14 -39.58 74.62 17.86
CA ALA A 14 -40.64 73.96 17.09
C ALA A 14 -40.14 73.45 15.73
N GLN A 15 -39.30 74.22 15.04
CA GLN A 15 -38.67 73.83 13.77
C GLN A 15 -37.72 72.64 13.97
N ARG A 16 -36.85 72.67 15.00
CA ARG A 16 -35.95 71.54 15.33
C ARG A 16 -36.73 70.25 15.64
N ASN A 17 -37.85 70.36 16.35
CA ASN A 17 -38.72 69.22 16.65
C ASN A 17 -39.46 68.70 15.40
N LEU A 18 -39.84 69.59 14.48
CA LEU A 18 -40.44 69.24 13.19
C LEU A 18 -39.43 68.51 12.30
N ASP A 19 -38.20 69.03 12.16
CA ASP A 19 -37.13 68.41 11.38
C ASP A 19 -36.77 67.01 11.92
N THR A 20 -36.78 66.86 13.24
CA THR A 20 -36.60 65.56 13.92
C THR A 20 -37.73 64.58 13.55
N SER A 21 -38.98 65.06 13.55
CA SER A 21 -40.15 64.24 13.18
C SER A 21 -40.16 63.87 11.70
N GLN A 22 -39.71 64.78 10.82
CA GLN A 22 -39.60 64.56 9.38
C GLN A 22 -38.49 63.56 9.04
N THR A 23 -37.36 63.61 9.76
CA THR A 23 -36.30 62.61 9.64
C THR A 23 -36.77 61.22 10.11
N ALA A 24 -37.47 61.15 11.25
CA ALA A 24 -38.02 59.89 11.76
C ALA A 24 -39.06 59.28 10.80
N ASN A 25 -39.90 60.12 10.17
CA ASN A 25 -40.87 59.68 9.16
C ASN A 25 -40.17 59.08 7.93
N GLN A 26 -39.11 59.72 7.42
CA GLN A 26 -38.33 59.22 6.29
C GLN A 26 -37.65 57.88 6.62
N THR A 27 -37.12 57.72 7.83
CA THR A 27 -36.56 56.44 8.29
C THR A 27 -37.61 55.34 8.37
N ALA A 28 -38.79 55.62 8.95
CA ALA A 28 -39.89 54.65 9.02
C ALA A 28 -40.36 54.24 7.61
N LEU A 29 -40.50 55.20 6.68
CA LEU A 29 -40.83 54.91 5.26
C LEU A 29 -39.75 54.05 4.59
N GLN A 30 -38.47 54.33 4.82
CA GLN A 30 -37.36 53.56 4.25
C GLN A 30 -37.37 52.12 4.76
N ARG A 31 -37.61 51.91 6.06
CA ARG A 31 -37.70 50.57 6.67
C ARG A 31 -38.94 49.81 6.21
N LEU A 32 -40.09 50.48 6.10
CA LEU A 32 -41.32 49.88 5.59
C LEU A 32 -41.19 49.47 4.12
N SER A 33 -40.53 50.30 3.31
CA SER A 33 -40.34 50.04 1.88
C SER A 33 -39.30 48.96 1.60
N SER A 34 -38.26 48.85 2.42
CA SER A 34 -37.21 47.83 2.28
C SER A 34 -37.57 46.52 2.96
N GLY A 35 -38.48 46.54 3.92
CA GLY A 35 -38.74 45.41 4.84
C GLY A 35 -37.59 45.15 5.82
N LEU A 36 -36.57 46.01 5.85
CA LEU A 36 -35.38 45.85 6.68
C LEU A 36 -35.30 46.96 7.73
N ARG A 37 -35.06 46.58 8.98
CA ARG A 37 -34.76 47.49 10.08
C ARG A 37 -33.41 48.18 9.89
N ILE A 38 -32.43 47.44 9.37
CA ILE A 38 -31.06 47.91 9.12
C ILE A 38 -30.84 48.00 7.61
N ASN A 39 -30.84 49.23 7.08
CA ASN A 39 -30.62 49.48 5.64
C ASN A 39 -29.19 49.96 5.35
N SER A 40 -28.57 50.64 6.30
CA SER A 40 -27.23 51.20 6.17
C SER A 40 -26.41 51.04 7.45
N ALA A 41 -25.08 51.19 7.35
CA ALA A 41 -24.19 51.15 8.52
C ALA A 41 -24.46 52.29 9.52
N LYS A 42 -25.19 53.35 9.11
CA LYS A 42 -25.62 54.44 10.01
C LYS A 42 -26.70 53.98 10.99
N ASP A 43 -27.52 53.00 10.61
CA ASP A 43 -28.65 52.55 11.43
C ASP A 43 -28.20 51.67 12.59
N ASP A 44 -27.29 50.72 12.32
CA ASP A 44 -26.61 49.88 13.31
C ASP A 44 -25.38 49.20 12.66
N ALA A 45 -24.19 49.73 12.94
CA ALA A 45 -22.95 49.21 12.36
C ALA A 45 -22.62 47.78 12.85
N ALA A 46 -22.88 47.48 14.12
CA ALA A 46 -22.60 46.16 14.69
C ALA A 46 -23.63 45.13 14.20
N GLY A 47 -24.92 45.50 14.18
CA GLY A 47 -25.99 44.67 13.64
C GLY A 47 -25.80 44.35 12.15
N LEU A 48 -25.38 45.34 11.35
CA LEU A 48 -25.03 45.12 9.95
C LEU A 48 -23.84 44.16 9.80
N ALA A 49 -22.77 44.34 10.58
CA ALA A 49 -21.60 43.44 10.54
C ALA A 49 -21.97 41.99 10.88
N ILE A 50 -22.76 41.77 11.94
CA ILE A 50 -23.23 40.44 12.33
C ILE A 50 -24.14 39.85 11.23
N SER A 51 -25.07 40.63 10.70
CA SER A 51 -25.96 40.22 9.61
C SER A 51 -25.19 39.83 8.34
N THR A 52 -24.15 40.59 7.98
CA THR A 52 -23.29 40.24 6.83
C THR A 52 -22.54 38.93 7.06
N ARG A 53 -22.04 38.68 8.28
CA ARG A 53 -21.42 37.40 8.64
C ARG A 53 -22.41 36.23 8.59
N PHE A 54 -23.62 36.39 9.15
CA PHE A 54 -24.66 35.36 9.04
C PHE A 54 -25.09 35.12 7.60
N THR A 55 -25.20 36.17 6.79
CA THR A 55 -25.49 36.03 5.35
C THR A 55 -24.37 35.26 4.64
N SER A 56 -23.10 35.53 4.97
CA SER A 56 -21.97 34.78 4.43
C SER A 56 -22.02 33.31 4.84
N GLN A 57 -22.28 33.01 6.11
CA GLN A 57 -22.38 31.65 6.62
C GLN A 57 -23.56 30.90 6.01
N VAL A 58 -24.75 31.50 5.91
CA VAL A 58 -25.92 30.88 5.26
C VAL A 58 -25.63 30.55 3.79
N ARG A 59 -24.96 31.45 3.06
CA ARG A 59 -24.53 31.19 1.68
C ARG A 59 -23.49 30.08 1.61
N GLY A 60 -22.52 30.08 2.53
CA GLY A 60 -21.52 29.02 2.67
C GLY A 60 -22.18 27.66 2.90
N LEU A 61 -23.05 27.55 3.90
CA LEU A 61 -23.83 26.35 4.21
C LEU A 61 -24.71 25.89 3.03
N SER A 62 -25.29 26.81 2.26
CA SER A 62 -26.11 26.46 1.09
C SER A 62 -25.27 25.83 -0.04
N VAL A 63 -24.05 26.31 -0.25
CA VAL A 63 -23.10 25.69 -1.19
C VAL A 63 -22.60 24.35 -0.65
N ALA A 64 -22.31 24.28 0.64
CA ALA A 64 -21.91 23.08 1.36
C ALA A 64 -22.95 21.93 1.26
N ILE A 65 -24.24 22.25 1.42
CA ILE A 65 -25.34 21.28 1.22
C ILE A 65 -25.34 20.76 -0.22
N ARG A 66 -25.12 21.65 -1.20
CA ARG A 66 -25.03 21.25 -2.62
C ARG A 66 -23.83 20.35 -2.87
N ASN A 67 -22.65 20.72 -2.40
CA ASN A 67 -21.42 19.93 -2.52
C ASN A 67 -21.59 18.54 -1.87
N SER A 68 -22.26 18.48 -0.72
CA SER A 68 -22.58 17.21 -0.05
C SER A 68 -23.55 16.37 -0.87
N GLY A 69 -24.55 17.00 -1.52
CA GLY A 69 -25.46 16.33 -2.45
C GLY A 69 -24.77 15.81 -3.71
N ASP A 70 -23.76 16.53 -4.22
CA ASP A 70 -22.90 16.05 -5.30
C ASP A 70 -22.09 14.83 -4.84
N GLY A 71 -21.58 14.83 -3.60
CA GLY A 71 -20.93 13.68 -2.97
C GLY A 71 -21.82 12.44 -2.88
N VAL A 72 -23.10 12.62 -2.48
CA VAL A 72 -24.09 11.52 -2.48
C VAL A 72 -24.32 10.98 -3.89
N SER A 73 -24.52 11.87 -4.87
CA SER A 73 -24.80 11.48 -6.27
C SER A 73 -23.61 10.74 -6.90
N LEU A 74 -22.39 11.18 -6.59
CA LEU A 74 -21.16 10.50 -7.01
C LEU A 74 -21.06 9.11 -6.40
N ALA A 75 -21.26 8.98 -5.08
CA ALA A 75 -21.20 7.69 -4.39
C ALA A 75 -22.28 6.71 -4.91
N GLN A 76 -23.49 7.20 -5.22
CA GLN A 76 -24.55 6.39 -5.84
C GLN A 76 -24.21 5.94 -7.26
N THR A 77 -23.55 6.80 -8.03
CA THR A 77 -23.10 6.45 -9.39
C THR A 77 -22.06 5.33 -9.35
N ALA A 78 -21.09 5.42 -8.44
CA ALA A 78 -20.11 4.35 -8.21
C ALA A 78 -20.77 3.06 -7.71
N GLU A 79 -21.68 3.15 -6.72
CA GLU A 79 -22.35 1.98 -6.15
C GLU A 79 -23.23 1.25 -7.17
N GLY A 80 -23.92 1.97 -8.05
CA GLY A 80 -24.70 1.39 -9.14
C GLY A 80 -23.83 0.65 -10.17
N ALA A 81 -22.67 1.22 -10.52
CA ALA A 81 -21.72 0.56 -11.42
C ALA A 81 -21.13 -0.71 -10.80
N LEU A 82 -20.74 -0.67 -9.53
CA LEU A 82 -20.31 -1.85 -8.78
C LEU A 82 -21.41 -2.93 -8.68
N GLY A 83 -22.67 -2.52 -8.58
CA GLY A 83 -23.82 -3.43 -8.67
C GLY A 83 -23.89 -4.17 -10.01
N ALA A 84 -23.72 -3.46 -11.13
CA ALA A 84 -23.70 -4.09 -12.46
C ALA A 84 -22.50 -5.05 -12.64
N MET A 85 -21.33 -4.70 -12.10
CA MET A 85 -20.16 -5.59 -12.11
C MET A 85 -20.39 -6.85 -11.28
N THR A 86 -21.09 -6.73 -10.15
CA THR A 86 -21.48 -7.88 -9.31
C THR A 86 -22.30 -8.90 -10.11
N GLU A 87 -23.25 -8.45 -10.94
CA GLU A 87 -24.05 -9.34 -11.79
C GLU A 87 -23.18 -10.07 -12.84
N GLY A 88 -22.22 -9.36 -13.45
CA GLY A 88 -21.26 -9.96 -14.39
C GLY A 88 -20.39 -11.03 -13.73
N LEU A 89 -19.88 -10.75 -12.53
CA LEU A 89 -19.07 -11.70 -11.75
C LEU A 89 -19.88 -12.94 -11.34
N LEU A 90 -21.12 -12.76 -10.85
CA LEU A 90 -22.00 -13.89 -10.54
C LEU A 90 -22.27 -14.77 -11.77
N ARG A 91 -22.39 -14.17 -12.96
CA ARG A 91 -22.51 -14.94 -14.21
C ARG A 91 -21.23 -15.72 -14.54
N ILE A 92 -20.04 -15.12 -14.35
CA ILE A 92 -18.77 -15.83 -14.51
C ILE A 92 -18.69 -17.02 -13.54
N ARG A 93 -19.13 -16.85 -12.29
CA ARG A 93 -19.20 -17.93 -11.30
C ARG A 93 -20.09 -19.08 -11.76
N ASP A 94 -21.28 -18.80 -12.28
CA ASP A 94 -22.18 -19.83 -12.81
C ASP A 94 -21.54 -20.62 -13.96
N LEU A 95 -20.84 -19.92 -14.88
CA LEU A 95 -20.13 -20.53 -16.00
C LEU A 95 -18.93 -21.36 -15.55
N ALA A 96 -18.20 -20.91 -14.52
CA ALA A 96 -17.12 -21.66 -13.91
C ALA A 96 -17.64 -22.95 -13.25
N LEU A 97 -18.73 -22.86 -12.46
CA LEU A 97 -19.41 -24.04 -11.90
C LEU A 97 -19.88 -25.00 -13.00
N GLN A 98 -20.43 -24.46 -14.08
CA GLN A 98 -20.83 -25.28 -15.23
C GLN A 98 -19.62 -25.97 -15.84
N SER A 99 -18.54 -25.24 -16.14
CA SER A 99 -17.33 -25.76 -16.78
C SER A 99 -16.57 -26.77 -15.91
N ALA A 100 -16.62 -26.63 -14.59
CA ALA A 100 -15.98 -27.57 -13.65
C ALA A 100 -16.58 -28.99 -13.71
N ASN A 101 -17.81 -29.16 -14.23
CA ASN A 101 -18.40 -30.49 -14.37
C ASN A 101 -17.60 -31.38 -15.35
N ALA A 102 -17.29 -32.60 -14.91
CA ALA A 102 -16.54 -33.57 -15.70
C ALA A 102 -17.27 -34.04 -16.97
N THR A 103 -18.59 -33.82 -17.08
CA THR A 103 -19.41 -34.19 -18.24
C THR A 103 -19.25 -33.25 -19.43
N ASN A 104 -18.69 -32.06 -19.26
CA ASN A 104 -18.43 -31.14 -20.37
C ASN A 104 -17.20 -31.58 -21.16
N SER A 105 -17.30 -31.50 -22.48
CA SER A 105 -16.13 -31.68 -23.36
C SER A 105 -15.26 -30.42 -23.39
N ASP A 106 -14.03 -30.53 -23.88
CA ASP A 106 -13.14 -29.38 -24.01
C ASP A 106 -13.71 -28.31 -24.97
N ILE A 107 -14.52 -28.72 -25.95
CA ILE A 107 -15.24 -27.81 -26.86
C ILE A 107 -16.32 -27.04 -26.10
N ASP A 108 -17.06 -27.71 -25.22
CA ASP A 108 -18.09 -27.05 -24.39
C ASP A 108 -17.44 -26.04 -23.44
N ARG A 109 -16.34 -26.42 -22.79
CA ARG A 109 -15.58 -25.50 -21.91
C ARG A 109 -15.03 -24.30 -22.67
N ALA A 110 -14.51 -24.50 -23.89
CA ALA A 110 -14.06 -23.41 -24.73
C ALA A 110 -15.19 -22.43 -25.09
N ALA A 111 -16.40 -22.93 -25.36
CA ALA A 111 -17.57 -22.08 -25.63
C ALA A 111 -18.00 -21.29 -24.39
N LEU A 112 -18.03 -21.91 -23.21
CA LEU A 112 -18.30 -21.22 -21.94
C LEU A 112 -17.25 -20.14 -21.66
N ASN A 113 -15.97 -20.43 -21.95
CA ASN A 113 -14.88 -19.48 -21.76
C ASN A 113 -14.99 -18.25 -22.68
N GLN A 114 -15.57 -18.40 -23.88
CA GLN A 114 -15.86 -17.26 -24.75
C GLN A 114 -16.91 -16.32 -24.14
N GLU A 115 -17.92 -16.85 -23.47
CA GLU A 115 -18.90 -16.04 -22.73
C GLU A 115 -18.22 -15.32 -21.56
N VAL A 116 -17.34 -16.00 -20.82
CA VAL A 116 -16.52 -15.37 -19.75
C VAL A 116 -15.67 -14.24 -20.32
N ALA A 117 -15.01 -14.42 -21.46
CA ALA A 117 -14.21 -13.37 -22.09
C ALA A 117 -15.02 -12.10 -22.43
N GLN A 118 -16.27 -12.27 -22.86
CA GLN A 118 -17.18 -11.13 -23.09
C GLN A 118 -17.58 -10.45 -21.79
N LEU A 119 -17.87 -11.22 -20.74
CA LEU A 119 -18.21 -10.68 -19.42
C LEU A 119 -17.03 -9.91 -18.82
N LYS A 120 -15.79 -10.42 -18.94
CA LYS A 120 -14.58 -9.70 -18.52
C LYS A 120 -14.45 -8.35 -19.23
N THR A 121 -14.66 -8.34 -20.55
CA THR A 121 -14.61 -7.10 -21.35
C THR A 121 -15.67 -6.10 -20.90
N GLU A 122 -16.88 -6.56 -20.56
CA GLU A 122 -17.96 -5.71 -20.07
C GLU A 122 -17.66 -5.15 -18.67
N ILE A 123 -17.14 -5.97 -17.75
CA ILE A 123 -16.70 -5.52 -16.42
C ILE A 123 -15.62 -4.45 -16.55
N GLN A 124 -14.61 -4.69 -17.39
CA GLN A 124 -13.55 -3.72 -17.68
C GLN A 124 -14.15 -2.41 -18.23
N ARG A 125 -15.08 -2.51 -19.18
CA ARG A 125 -15.78 -1.35 -19.74
C ARG A 125 -16.52 -0.56 -18.66
N ILE A 126 -17.22 -1.21 -17.74
CA ILE A 126 -17.94 -0.53 -16.65
C ILE A 126 -16.96 0.20 -15.73
N SER A 127 -15.90 -0.47 -15.29
CA SER A 127 -14.88 0.14 -14.43
C SER A 127 -14.21 1.36 -15.09
N GLU A 128 -13.74 1.22 -16.33
CA GLU A 128 -13.01 2.28 -17.03
C GLU A 128 -13.91 3.43 -17.53
N GLN A 129 -15.20 3.17 -17.81
CA GLN A 129 -16.09 4.19 -18.39
C GLN A 129 -16.95 4.91 -17.36
N THR A 130 -17.15 4.36 -16.17
CA THR A 130 -17.92 5.01 -15.09
C THR A 130 -17.24 6.31 -14.70
N ASN A 131 -17.95 7.42 -14.91
CA ASN A 131 -17.45 8.75 -14.63
C ASN A 131 -18.56 9.64 -14.07
N PHE A 132 -18.14 10.62 -13.28
CA PHE A 132 -18.99 11.71 -12.82
C PHE A 132 -18.34 13.03 -13.21
N ASN A 133 -19.01 13.80 -14.08
CA ASN A 133 -18.53 15.09 -14.57
C ASN A 133 -17.10 15.03 -15.15
N GLY A 134 -16.78 13.96 -15.91
CA GLY A 134 -15.46 13.76 -16.52
C GLY A 134 -14.39 13.16 -15.62
N THR A 135 -14.66 12.98 -14.32
CA THR A 135 -13.75 12.30 -13.39
C THR A 135 -14.10 10.81 -13.34
N LYS A 136 -13.11 9.94 -13.53
CA LYS A 136 -13.27 8.49 -13.42
C LYS A 136 -13.39 8.08 -11.96
N LEU A 137 -14.24 7.08 -11.69
CA LEU A 137 -14.57 6.70 -10.31
C LEU A 137 -13.99 5.34 -9.89
N LEU A 138 -13.83 4.40 -10.82
CA LEU A 138 -13.54 2.98 -10.53
C LEU A 138 -12.23 2.47 -11.16
N ASP A 139 -11.42 3.36 -11.71
CA ASP A 139 -10.13 3.04 -12.37
C ASP A 139 -8.93 3.14 -11.41
N GLY A 140 -9.18 3.32 -10.11
CA GLY A 140 -8.16 3.48 -9.07
C GLY A 140 -7.52 4.87 -9.02
N THR A 141 -7.84 5.77 -9.95
CA THR A 141 -7.29 7.15 -9.93
C THR A 141 -8.02 8.07 -8.95
N PHE A 142 -9.19 7.66 -8.45
CA PHE A 142 -10.02 8.43 -7.55
C PHE A 142 -9.59 8.27 -6.08
N SER A 143 -8.45 8.88 -5.73
CA SER A 143 -7.91 8.90 -4.37
C SER A 143 -7.97 10.29 -3.74
N ASP A 144 -8.14 10.34 -2.41
CA ASP A 144 -8.05 11.54 -1.56
C ASP A 144 -8.87 12.76 -2.02
N VAL A 145 -10.05 12.53 -2.57
CA VAL A 145 -10.92 13.63 -3.03
C VAL A 145 -11.58 14.30 -1.84
N THR A 146 -11.34 15.59 -1.70
CA THR A 146 -11.81 16.40 -0.57
C THR A 146 -13.04 17.22 -0.96
N PHE A 147 -14.16 16.97 -0.29
CA PHE A 147 -15.38 17.73 -0.42
C PHE A 147 -15.46 18.78 0.68
N GLN A 148 -15.52 20.05 0.30
CA GLN A 148 -15.83 21.14 1.22
C GLN A 148 -17.31 21.05 1.59
N ILE A 149 -17.56 20.49 2.77
CA ILE A 149 -18.91 20.32 3.29
C ILE A 149 -19.30 21.46 4.21
N GLY A 150 -18.41 22.33 4.69
CA GLY A 150 -18.78 23.39 5.62
C GLY A 150 -18.61 24.81 5.09
N ALA A 151 -18.96 25.78 5.92
CA ALA A 151 -18.83 27.19 5.59
C ALA A 151 -17.44 27.77 5.93
N ASN A 152 -16.66 27.06 6.76
CA ASN A 152 -15.32 27.47 7.19
C ASN A 152 -14.22 26.55 6.64
N GLU A 153 -12.99 27.06 6.60
CA GLU A 153 -11.81 26.28 6.24
C GLU A 153 -11.60 25.11 7.21
N GLY A 154 -11.25 23.93 6.66
CA GLY A 154 -11.07 22.69 7.43
C GLY A 154 -12.35 21.88 7.68
N GLU A 155 -13.53 22.39 7.32
CA GLU A 155 -14.79 21.64 7.37
C GLU A 155 -14.98 20.82 6.08
N SER A 156 -14.22 19.74 5.94
CA SER A 156 -14.23 18.88 4.76
C SER A 156 -14.40 17.39 5.09
N VAL A 157 -14.79 16.62 4.07
CA VAL A 157 -14.76 15.16 4.08
C VAL A 157 -13.86 14.72 2.94
N THR A 158 -12.80 13.99 3.27
CA THR A 158 -11.91 13.37 2.30
C THR A 158 -12.25 11.89 2.21
N PHE A 159 -12.38 11.37 0.99
CA PHE A 159 -12.55 9.94 0.75
C PHE A 159 -12.01 9.56 -0.64
N GLY A 160 -11.63 8.29 -0.80
CA GLY A 160 -11.29 7.68 -2.08
C GLY A 160 -12.29 6.59 -2.45
N ILE A 161 -12.23 6.16 -3.70
CA ILE A 161 -12.90 4.96 -4.19
C ILE A 161 -11.80 4.10 -4.79
N ASP A 162 -11.61 2.92 -4.19
CA ASP A 162 -10.60 1.98 -4.65
C ASP A 162 -10.92 1.53 -6.09
N GLY A 163 -9.87 1.20 -6.84
CA GLY A 163 -10.04 0.71 -8.20
C GLY A 163 -10.74 -0.66 -8.21
N ALA A 164 -11.53 -0.89 -9.25
CA ALA A 164 -12.25 -2.13 -9.49
C ALA A 164 -12.03 -2.61 -10.93
N THR A 165 -10.86 -2.32 -11.49
CA THR A 165 -10.48 -2.78 -12.83
C THR A 165 -10.19 -4.28 -12.81
N VAL A 166 -10.28 -4.94 -13.97
CA VAL A 166 -10.13 -6.41 -14.08
C VAL A 166 -8.73 -6.91 -13.74
N ASP A 167 -7.74 -6.03 -13.73
CA ASP A 167 -6.36 -6.23 -13.28
C ASP A 167 -6.15 -5.99 -11.78
N GLN A 168 -7.19 -5.57 -11.05
CA GLN A 168 -7.19 -5.40 -9.59
C GLN A 168 -8.24 -6.29 -8.90
N LEU A 169 -9.32 -6.65 -9.60
CA LEU A 169 -10.32 -7.57 -9.09
C LEU A 169 -9.82 -9.02 -9.12
N GLY A 170 -10.20 -9.79 -8.11
CA GLY A 170 -9.80 -11.19 -7.94
C GLY A 170 -8.66 -11.39 -6.92
N ALA A 171 -7.99 -10.29 -6.61
CA ALA A 171 -7.07 -10.15 -5.48
C ALA A 171 -7.74 -10.37 -4.12
N SER A 172 -7.02 -10.95 -3.18
CA SER A 172 -7.42 -11.08 -1.79
C SER A 172 -7.05 -9.82 -0.99
N ASN A 173 -7.85 -9.46 0.02
CA ASN A 173 -7.49 -8.39 0.97
C ASN A 173 -6.28 -8.75 1.86
N THR A 174 -5.84 -10.01 1.82
CA THR A 174 -4.59 -10.48 2.46
C THR A 174 -3.43 -10.57 1.47
N ASP A 175 -3.61 -10.06 0.25
CA ASP A 175 -2.52 -9.96 -0.70
C ASP A 175 -1.46 -8.97 -0.19
N GLY A 176 -0.22 -9.29 -0.52
CA GLY A 176 0.91 -8.57 0.00
C GLY A 176 2.22 -9.19 -0.45
N ILE A 177 3.32 -8.52 -0.12
CA ILE A 177 4.65 -8.97 -0.48
C ILE A 177 5.24 -9.78 0.68
N SER A 178 5.48 -11.07 0.46
CA SER A 178 6.18 -11.93 1.41
C SER A 178 7.69 -11.74 1.31
N SER A 179 8.31 -11.69 2.48
CA SER A 179 9.76 -11.83 2.61
C SER A 179 10.21 -13.22 2.19
N ASP A 180 11.48 -13.34 1.81
CA ASP A 180 12.12 -14.63 1.78
C ASP A 180 12.15 -15.25 3.19
N PRO A 181 12.03 -16.58 3.32
CA PRO A 181 12.39 -17.26 4.54
C PRO A 181 13.92 -17.37 4.55
N GLN A 182 14.54 -16.96 5.66
CA GLN A 182 15.99 -16.95 5.81
C GLN A 182 16.45 -18.13 6.66
N GLY A 183 17.69 -18.55 6.49
CA GLY A 183 18.21 -19.73 7.16
C GLY A 183 18.83 -20.70 6.16
N GLY A 184 19.48 -21.74 6.69
CA GLY A 184 20.37 -22.58 5.89
C GLY A 184 21.84 -22.23 6.11
N ALA A 185 22.73 -23.08 5.58
CA ALA A 185 24.18 -22.84 5.62
C ALA A 185 24.62 -21.79 4.58
N ALA A 186 23.87 -21.69 3.47
CA ALA A 186 24.14 -20.76 2.38
C ALA A 186 23.62 -19.34 2.63
N ASN A 187 22.56 -19.18 3.44
CA ASN A 187 21.92 -17.89 3.72
C ASN A 187 21.62 -17.71 5.23
N PRO A 188 22.64 -17.38 6.05
CA PRO A 188 22.43 -17.21 7.48
C PRO A 188 21.54 -16.00 7.77
N ALA A 189 20.46 -16.21 8.53
CA ALA A 189 19.58 -15.11 8.95
C ALA A 189 20.35 -14.08 9.81
N ILE A 190 20.17 -12.79 9.49
CA ILE A 190 20.77 -11.65 10.18
C ILE A 190 19.67 -10.81 10.82
N GLN A 191 19.97 -10.22 11.98
CA GLN A 191 19.05 -9.30 12.67
C GLN A 191 18.81 -8.06 11.81
N MET A 192 17.55 -7.65 11.69
CA MET A 192 17.22 -6.38 11.03
C MET A 192 17.67 -5.24 11.95
N SER A 193 18.56 -4.38 11.46
CA SER A 193 18.98 -3.15 12.13
C SER A 193 18.07 -1.98 11.76
N ALA A 194 18.05 -0.94 12.60
CA ALA A 194 17.27 0.26 12.29
C ALA A 194 17.70 0.89 10.97
N GLY A 195 16.75 1.12 10.06
CA GLY A 195 17.02 1.67 8.74
C GLY A 195 17.43 0.66 7.66
N ASP A 196 17.53 -0.63 7.99
CA ASP A 196 17.68 -1.70 6.99
C ASP A 196 16.45 -1.78 6.08
N LEU A 197 15.27 -1.50 6.64
CA LEU A 197 13.99 -1.42 5.91
C LEU A 197 13.38 -0.03 6.05
N VAL A 198 12.94 0.52 4.92
CA VAL A 198 12.11 1.72 4.81
C VAL A 198 10.86 1.33 4.05
N ILE A 199 9.68 1.62 4.62
CA ILE A 199 8.38 1.37 3.98
C ILE A 199 7.70 2.71 3.75
N ASN A 200 7.33 3.01 2.51
CA ASN A 200 6.64 4.25 2.13
C ASN A 200 7.36 5.53 2.65
N GLY A 201 8.70 5.50 2.63
CA GLY A 201 9.56 6.59 3.10
C GLY A 201 9.78 6.65 4.62
N ILE A 202 9.20 5.74 5.40
CA ILE A 202 9.36 5.66 6.85
C ILE A 202 10.34 4.54 7.22
N ALA A 203 11.43 4.89 7.90
CA ALA A 203 12.40 3.91 8.38
C ALA A 203 11.83 3.05 9.52
N ILE A 204 12.02 1.75 9.41
CA ILE A 204 11.62 0.75 10.41
C ILE A 204 12.74 0.57 11.44
N GLY A 205 12.36 0.31 12.69
CA GLY A 205 13.28 -0.01 13.78
C GLY A 205 13.94 -1.38 13.58
N GLY A 206 14.97 -1.68 14.37
CA GLY A 206 15.57 -3.01 14.34
C GLY A 206 14.65 -4.07 15.00
N SER A 207 14.75 -5.31 14.54
CA SER A 207 14.07 -6.45 15.17
C SER A 207 14.68 -6.76 16.54
N SER A 208 13.89 -7.29 17.48
CA SER A 208 14.35 -7.60 18.83
C SER A 208 13.89 -8.98 19.29
N GLY A 209 14.79 -9.75 19.89
CA GLY A 209 14.46 -11.08 20.37
C GLY A 209 13.48 -11.10 21.55
N VAL A 210 13.17 -9.95 22.16
CA VAL A 210 12.12 -9.86 23.20
C VAL A 210 10.72 -9.94 22.62
N ASP A 211 10.55 -9.66 21.33
CA ASP A 211 9.26 -9.67 20.65
C ASP A 211 8.86 -11.08 20.19
N ASP A 212 9.78 -12.04 20.24
CA ASP A 212 9.54 -13.44 19.94
C ASP A 212 9.61 -14.30 21.21
N ALA A 213 8.44 -14.74 21.67
CA ALA A 213 8.30 -15.60 22.83
C ALA A 213 8.28 -17.11 22.50
N PHE A 214 8.32 -17.49 21.23
CA PHE A 214 8.07 -18.85 20.76
C PHE A 214 9.32 -19.57 20.28
N SER A 215 10.26 -18.86 19.65
CA SER A 215 11.51 -19.47 19.15
C SER A 215 12.46 -19.85 20.29
N SER A 216 13.10 -21.03 20.18
CA SER A 216 14.10 -21.51 21.15
C SER A 216 15.45 -20.79 21.02
N ALA A 217 15.81 -20.35 19.82
CA ALA A 217 17.08 -19.72 19.51
C ALA A 217 16.95 -18.64 18.44
N LYS A 218 17.90 -17.69 18.47
CA LYS A 218 18.01 -16.55 17.56
C LYS A 218 16.69 -15.78 17.42
N GLN A 219 16.05 -15.46 18.54
CA GLN A 219 14.77 -14.76 18.55
C GLN A 219 14.84 -13.42 17.79
N GLU A 220 15.99 -12.75 17.81
CA GLU A 220 16.18 -11.43 17.20
C GLU A 220 16.13 -11.43 15.67
N VAL A 221 16.35 -12.58 15.02
CA VAL A 221 16.30 -12.69 13.56
C VAL A 221 14.97 -13.27 13.06
N SER A 222 14.05 -13.63 13.96
CA SER A 222 12.82 -14.35 13.59
C SER A 222 11.84 -13.47 12.80
N ALA A 223 10.98 -14.13 12.02
CA ALA A 223 9.88 -13.45 11.32
C ALA A 223 8.94 -12.73 12.30
N ILE A 224 8.73 -13.31 13.49
CA ILE A 224 7.92 -12.72 14.57
C ILE A 224 8.55 -11.40 15.03
N ALA A 225 9.85 -11.39 15.32
CA ALA A 225 10.55 -10.19 15.75
C ALA A 225 10.61 -9.11 14.66
N LYS A 226 10.81 -9.51 13.39
CA LYS A 226 10.81 -8.57 12.25
C LYS A 226 9.41 -7.97 12.03
N ALA A 227 8.36 -8.79 12.02
CA ALA A 227 6.98 -8.33 11.88
C ALA A 227 6.56 -7.41 13.03
N ALA A 228 6.93 -7.73 14.27
CA ALA A 228 6.68 -6.88 15.43
C ALA A 228 7.31 -5.48 15.27
N ALA A 229 8.58 -5.42 14.84
CA ALA A 229 9.26 -4.15 14.58
C ALA A 229 8.56 -3.31 13.50
N ILE A 230 8.09 -3.94 12.41
CA ILE A 230 7.31 -3.29 11.35
C ILE A 230 5.97 -2.76 11.88
N ASN A 231 5.25 -3.59 12.64
CA ASN A 231 3.92 -3.25 13.15
C ASN A 231 3.91 -2.11 14.17
N THR A 232 5.06 -1.75 14.76
CA THR A 232 5.19 -0.52 15.55
C THR A 232 4.99 0.76 14.73
N LYS A 233 5.04 0.67 13.39
CA LYS A 233 4.95 1.79 12.44
C LYS A 233 3.73 1.73 11.51
N THR A 234 2.81 0.78 11.67
CA THR A 234 1.65 0.59 10.79
C THR A 234 0.81 1.86 10.57
N GLU A 235 0.55 2.64 11.63
CA GLU A 235 -0.21 3.90 11.51
C GLU A 235 0.51 4.96 10.64
N GLN A 236 1.84 4.87 10.49
CA GLN A 236 2.64 5.80 9.70
C GLN A 236 2.89 5.29 8.29
N THR A 237 3.03 3.98 8.11
CA THR A 237 3.35 3.35 6.83
C THR A 237 2.12 2.96 6.02
N GLY A 238 0.98 2.73 6.68
CA GLY A 238 -0.21 2.10 6.07
C GLY A 238 -0.06 0.59 5.81
N VAL A 239 0.99 -0.03 6.34
CA VAL A 239 1.37 -1.43 6.05
C VAL A 239 1.49 -2.23 7.34
N GLU A 240 0.85 -3.40 7.36
CA GLU A 240 0.92 -4.40 8.43
C GLU A 240 1.76 -5.60 7.99
N ALA A 241 2.58 -6.15 8.88
CA ALA A 241 3.33 -7.38 8.67
C ALA A 241 2.63 -8.54 9.38
N VAL A 242 2.24 -9.56 8.63
CA VAL A 242 1.65 -10.80 9.15
C VAL A 242 2.66 -11.92 9.05
N VAL A 243 2.90 -12.63 10.15
CA VAL A 243 3.86 -13.74 10.19
C VAL A 243 3.28 -14.96 9.47
N ASN A 244 4.09 -15.59 8.61
CA ASN A 244 3.73 -16.82 7.94
C ASN A 244 4.34 -18.04 8.67
N ASN A 245 3.92 -19.23 8.26
CA ASN A 245 4.49 -20.47 8.78
C ASN A 245 5.99 -20.55 8.44
N THR A 246 6.79 -21.05 9.37
CA THR A 246 8.16 -21.44 9.06
C THR A 246 8.13 -22.81 8.42
N THR A 247 8.62 -22.95 7.20
CA THR A 247 8.72 -24.21 6.47
C THR A 247 10.17 -24.47 6.09
N VAL A 248 10.61 -25.72 6.19
CA VAL A 248 11.96 -26.14 5.86
C VAL A 248 11.90 -27.39 5.01
N SER A 249 12.51 -27.31 3.83
CA SER A 249 12.62 -28.40 2.87
C SER A 249 13.50 -29.53 3.44
N GLY A 250 13.19 -30.78 3.11
CA GLY A 250 13.98 -31.93 3.55
C GLY A 250 15.30 -32.07 2.80
N SER A 251 16.15 -32.99 3.25
CA SER A 251 17.39 -33.33 2.52
C SER A 251 17.15 -34.45 1.52
N THR A 252 17.78 -34.34 0.35
CA THR A 252 17.77 -35.35 -0.72
C THR A 252 18.65 -36.58 -0.41
N THR A 253 19.42 -36.54 0.67
CA THR A 253 20.51 -37.51 0.94
C THR A 253 20.20 -38.54 2.03
N PHE A 254 19.02 -39.14 2.05
CA PHE A 254 18.69 -40.14 3.08
C PHE A 254 19.67 -41.33 3.07
N ASP A 255 20.30 -41.59 4.23
CA ASP A 255 21.22 -42.68 4.51
C ASP A 255 20.97 -43.27 5.91
N ALA A 256 20.38 -44.47 5.94
CA ALA A 256 20.02 -45.16 7.18
C ALA A 256 21.22 -45.47 8.08
N ALA A 257 22.45 -45.56 7.56
CA ALA A 257 23.63 -45.87 8.36
C ALA A 257 24.01 -44.73 9.31
N ASN A 258 23.78 -43.48 8.88
CA ASN A 258 24.15 -42.27 9.61
C ASN A 258 22.95 -41.54 10.22
N ALA A 259 21.72 -41.97 9.87
CA ALA A 259 20.48 -41.42 10.41
C ALA A 259 20.07 -41.99 11.79
N ASN A 260 20.66 -43.12 12.22
CA ASN A 260 20.31 -43.74 13.49
C ASN A 260 21.03 -43.05 14.66
N GLY A 261 20.27 -42.58 15.65
CA GLY A 261 20.83 -41.87 16.80
C GLY A 261 19.89 -40.77 17.28
N THR A 262 20.44 -39.72 17.86
CA THR A 262 19.68 -38.57 18.36
C THR A 262 19.96 -37.34 17.51
N ILE A 263 18.91 -36.56 17.24
CA ILE A 263 18.95 -35.22 16.64
C ILE A 263 18.35 -34.22 17.64
N VAL A 264 18.53 -32.93 17.41
CA VAL A 264 17.90 -31.86 18.19
C VAL A 264 17.02 -31.00 17.29
N ILE A 265 15.76 -30.80 17.69
CA ILE A 265 14.81 -29.87 17.07
C ILE A 265 14.32 -28.92 18.14
N ASN A 266 14.51 -27.61 17.97
CA ASN A 266 14.11 -26.56 18.92
C ASN A 266 14.54 -26.88 20.37
N SER A 267 15.83 -27.22 20.55
CA SER A 267 16.42 -27.63 21.84
C SER A 267 15.86 -28.93 22.46
N VAL A 268 15.02 -29.69 21.74
CA VAL A 268 14.50 -31.00 22.18
C VAL A 268 15.27 -32.12 21.49
N SER A 269 15.88 -33.00 22.26
CA SER A 269 16.54 -34.21 21.76
C SER A 269 15.51 -35.28 21.36
N ILE A 270 15.61 -35.77 20.13
CA ILE A 270 14.71 -36.78 19.55
C ILE A 270 15.55 -37.96 19.04
N THR A 271 15.26 -39.17 19.50
CA THR A 271 15.94 -40.40 19.01
C THR A 271 15.27 -40.91 17.74
N ILE A 272 16.03 -40.94 16.65
CA ILE A 272 15.62 -41.33 15.30
C ILE A 272 15.90 -42.83 15.07
N PRO A 273 14.86 -43.64 14.78
CA PRO A 273 15.03 -45.05 14.48
C PRO A 273 15.19 -45.27 12.97
N ALA A 274 16.42 -45.20 12.47
CA ALA A 274 16.73 -45.59 11.09
C ALA A 274 17.28 -47.02 11.02
N ASP A 275 16.81 -47.81 10.06
CA ASP A 275 17.22 -49.19 9.82
C ASP A 275 17.50 -49.42 8.33
N SER A 276 18.72 -49.84 8.03
CA SER A 276 19.14 -50.23 6.67
C SER A 276 18.39 -51.44 6.08
N ALA A 277 17.66 -52.20 6.92
CA ALA A 277 16.90 -53.38 6.50
C ALA A 277 15.50 -53.05 5.92
N ILE A 278 15.01 -51.82 6.11
CA ILE A 278 13.71 -51.39 5.56
C ILE A 278 13.89 -50.34 4.45
N THR A 279 12.82 -50.06 3.69
CA THR A 279 12.91 -49.10 2.59
C THR A 279 13.14 -47.68 3.09
N LYS A 280 13.63 -46.79 2.21
CA LYS A 280 13.86 -45.37 2.57
C LYS A 280 12.55 -44.70 2.99
N GLU A 281 11.47 -44.97 2.27
CA GLU A 281 10.14 -44.43 2.53
C GLU A 281 9.60 -44.89 3.88
N ALA A 282 9.79 -46.17 4.23
CA ALA A 282 9.39 -46.70 5.52
C ALA A 282 10.20 -46.07 6.66
N ASN A 283 11.51 -45.86 6.47
CA ASN A 283 12.35 -45.12 7.41
C ASN A 283 11.83 -43.69 7.59
N LEU A 284 11.74 -42.90 6.52
CA LEU A 284 11.31 -41.49 6.58
C LEU A 284 9.93 -41.35 7.24
N GLN A 285 8.98 -42.25 6.95
CA GLN A 285 7.68 -42.26 7.60
C GLN A 285 7.79 -42.55 9.12
N ASN A 286 8.65 -43.46 9.53
CA ASN A 286 8.90 -43.72 10.96
C ASN A 286 9.53 -42.51 11.65
N ILE A 287 10.47 -41.84 11.00
CA ILE A 287 11.12 -40.62 11.49
C ILE A 287 10.07 -39.51 11.67
N VAL A 288 9.20 -39.29 10.69
CA VAL A 288 8.07 -38.35 10.78
C VAL A 288 7.19 -38.66 11.99
N ASN A 289 6.82 -39.91 12.19
CA ASN A 289 5.97 -40.31 13.31
C ASN A 289 6.63 -40.00 14.67
N VAL A 290 7.95 -40.17 14.78
CA VAL A 290 8.71 -39.89 16.00
C VAL A 290 8.85 -38.39 16.25
N ILE A 291 9.12 -37.59 15.22
CA ILE A 291 9.16 -36.13 15.36
C ILE A 291 7.79 -35.61 15.79
N ASN A 292 6.71 -36.09 15.17
CA ASN A 292 5.34 -35.66 15.46
C ASN A 292 4.84 -36.05 16.86
N GLN A 293 5.41 -37.09 17.48
CA GLN A 293 5.15 -37.39 18.90
C GLN A 293 5.69 -36.31 19.84
N ASN A 294 6.64 -35.48 19.37
CA ASN A 294 7.29 -34.43 20.14
C ASN A 294 6.80 -33.02 19.76
N THR A 295 5.83 -32.87 18.84
CA THR A 295 5.31 -31.56 18.40
C THR A 295 4.84 -30.67 19.55
N GLY A 296 4.25 -31.23 20.61
CA GLY A 296 3.82 -30.45 21.78
C GLY A 296 4.98 -29.78 22.55
N GLN A 297 6.22 -30.24 22.36
CA GLN A 297 7.42 -29.66 22.98
C GLN A 297 8.19 -28.79 21.98
N THR A 298 8.32 -29.23 20.73
CA THR A 298 9.10 -28.52 19.70
C THR A 298 8.33 -27.37 19.05
N GLY A 299 7.00 -27.50 18.94
CA GLY A 299 6.17 -26.66 18.06
C GLY A 299 6.32 -26.97 16.57
N VAL A 300 7.02 -28.06 16.23
CA VAL A 300 7.33 -28.44 14.84
C VAL A 300 6.56 -29.69 14.43
N VAL A 301 5.97 -29.66 13.25
CA VAL A 301 5.31 -30.77 12.57
C VAL A 301 6.20 -31.24 11.43
N ALA A 302 6.38 -32.54 11.31
CA ALA A 302 7.09 -33.18 10.21
C ALA A 302 6.09 -33.80 9.21
N LYS A 303 6.40 -33.68 7.92
CA LYS A 303 5.63 -34.29 6.83
C LYS A 303 6.58 -34.98 5.84
N PHE A 304 6.21 -36.18 5.43
CA PHE A 304 6.82 -36.90 4.32
C PHE A 304 5.79 -36.97 3.20
N ASN A 305 6.13 -36.48 2.01
CA ASN A 305 5.24 -36.43 0.85
C ASN A 305 5.20 -37.77 0.06
N GLY A 306 5.91 -38.80 0.53
CA GLY A 306 6.02 -40.09 -0.15
C GLY A 306 7.19 -40.21 -1.12
N ASN A 307 7.95 -39.12 -1.35
CA ASN A 307 9.12 -39.11 -2.21
C ASN A 307 10.41 -39.03 -1.37
N PRO A 308 11.24 -40.08 -1.32
CA PRO A 308 12.47 -40.07 -0.53
C PRO A 308 13.50 -39.03 -1.02
N ASP A 309 13.40 -38.56 -2.27
CA ASP A 309 14.33 -37.60 -2.83
C ASP A 309 14.08 -36.16 -2.34
N THR A 310 12.91 -35.86 -1.74
CA THR A 310 12.63 -34.55 -1.12
C THR A 310 12.81 -34.56 0.40
N GLY A 311 13.08 -35.72 1.00
CA GLY A 311 13.23 -35.86 2.44
C GLY A 311 11.96 -35.54 3.24
N ILE A 312 12.15 -35.04 4.47
CA ILE A 312 11.12 -34.67 5.42
C ILE A 312 11.02 -33.15 5.50
N THR A 313 9.87 -32.60 5.14
CA THR A 313 9.55 -31.19 5.34
C THR A 313 9.18 -30.96 6.81
N LEU A 314 9.74 -29.93 7.41
CA LEU A 314 9.37 -29.47 8.75
C LEU A 314 8.58 -28.17 8.65
N SER A 315 7.54 -28.02 9.48
CA SER A 315 6.77 -26.79 9.56
C SER A 315 6.47 -26.37 11.00
N ALA A 316 6.43 -25.06 11.24
CA ALA A 316 5.94 -24.46 12.46
C ALA A 316 4.88 -23.40 12.11
N GLU A 317 3.63 -23.69 12.49
CA GLU A 317 2.45 -22.90 12.11
C GLU A 317 2.39 -21.53 12.78
N ASP A 318 3.04 -21.37 13.94
CA ASP A 318 3.11 -20.09 14.64
C ASP A 318 4.27 -19.19 14.18
N GLY A 319 5.00 -19.59 13.13
CA GLY A 319 6.10 -18.83 12.54
C GLY A 319 7.36 -18.75 13.42
N ARG A 320 7.46 -19.57 14.48
CA ARG A 320 8.70 -19.68 15.25
C ARG A 320 9.84 -20.20 14.38
N ASN A 321 11.07 -19.90 14.75
CA ASN A 321 12.25 -20.49 14.13
C ASN A 321 12.26 -22.02 14.30
N ILE A 322 12.81 -22.71 13.31
CA ILE A 322 13.11 -24.14 13.38
C ILE A 322 14.63 -24.28 13.51
N GLU A 323 15.07 -24.54 14.73
CA GLU A 323 16.46 -24.81 15.07
C GLU A 323 16.73 -26.32 14.96
N LEU A 324 17.67 -26.67 14.09
CA LEU A 324 18.11 -28.03 13.87
C LEU A 324 19.57 -28.17 14.28
N ALA A 325 19.89 -29.19 15.06
CA ALA A 325 21.27 -29.57 15.33
C ALA A 325 21.48 -31.08 15.26
N ASP A 326 22.64 -31.46 14.73
CA ASP A 326 23.14 -32.82 14.82
C ASP A 326 23.52 -33.13 16.28
N ASP A 327 23.38 -34.39 16.66
CA ASP A 327 23.97 -34.92 17.90
C ASP A 327 24.69 -36.23 17.57
N THR A 328 24.06 -37.38 17.82
CA THR A 328 24.66 -38.68 17.48
C THR A 328 24.26 -39.18 16.10
N ALA A 329 23.15 -38.67 15.54
CA ALA A 329 22.73 -38.86 14.16
C ALA A 329 22.97 -37.59 13.33
N GLN A 330 23.15 -37.76 12.01
CA GLN A 330 23.20 -36.65 11.06
C GLN A 330 21.80 -36.35 10.50
N LEU A 331 21.37 -35.08 10.59
CA LEU A 331 20.08 -34.61 10.10
C LEU A 331 19.89 -34.88 8.61
N THR A 332 20.90 -34.55 7.79
CA THR A 332 20.84 -34.75 6.33
C THR A 332 20.74 -36.22 5.94
N ALA A 333 21.38 -37.11 6.70
CA ALA A 333 21.23 -38.55 6.54
C ALA A 333 19.84 -39.04 6.97
N ALA A 334 19.21 -38.40 7.95
CA ALA A 334 17.83 -38.65 8.34
C ALA A 334 16.78 -38.06 7.36
N GLY A 335 17.22 -37.45 6.24
CA GLY A 335 16.35 -36.82 5.26
C GLY A 335 15.82 -35.45 5.71
N ILE A 336 16.40 -34.86 6.74
CA ILE A 336 16.03 -33.55 7.29
C ILE A 336 17.07 -32.51 6.82
N ALA A 337 16.68 -31.25 6.73
CA ALA A 337 17.57 -30.15 6.38
C ALA A 337 18.82 -30.08 7.27
N ALA A 338 19.88 -29.45 6.76
CA ALA A 338 21.16 -29.32 7.46
C ALA A 338 21.03 -28.60 8.82
N ALA A 339 21.93 -28.93 9.75
CA ALA A 339 22.00 -28.34 11.08
C ALA A 339 22.24 -26.82 11.02
N THR A 340 21.22 -26.04 11.35
CA THR A 340 21.23 -24.57 11.46
C THR A 340 19.88 -24.09 12.00
N THR A 341 19.69 -22.78 12.08
CA THR A 341 18.39 -22.16 12.39
C THR A 341 17.74 -21.69 11.10
N TYR A 342 16.51 -22.15 10.85
CA TYR A 342 15.64 -21.69 9.78
C TYR A 342 14.60 -20.74 10.36
N VAL A 343 14.33 -19.67 9.63
CA VAL A 343 13.43 -18.58 9.98
C VAL A 343 12.28 -18.55 9.00
N GLY A 344 11.07 -18.32 9.50
CA GLY A 344 9.89 -18.15 8.65
C GLY A 344 9.94 -16.89 7.81
N SER A 345 8.91 -16.70 6.99
CA SER A 345 8.66 -15.45 6.28
C SER A 345 7.56 -14.64 6.96
N TYR A 346 7.38 -13.40 6.52
CA TYR A 346 6.21 -12.59 6.85
C TYR A 346 5.71 -11.90 5.58
N THR A 347 4.42 -11.59 5.52
CA THR A 347 3.78 -10.87 4.41
C THR A 347 3.45 -9.44 4.84
N LEU A 348 3.94 -8.47 4.06
CA LEU A 348 3.53 -7.07 4.18
C LEU A 348 2.22 -6.86 3.42
N ILE A 349 1.17 -6.46 4.14
CA ILE A 349 -0.17 -6.24 3.63
C ILE A 349 -0.48 -4.74 3.73
N SER A 350 -0.91 -4.15 2.62
CA SER A 350 -1.35 -2.76 2.59
C SER A 350 -2.75 -2.64 3.16
N SER A 351 -2.96 -1.72 4.10
CA SER A 351 -4.26 -1.55 4.76
C SER A 351 -5.35 -0.98 3.85
N ASP A 352 -4.96 -0.27 2.78
CA ASP A 352 -5.84 0.40 1.82
C ASP A 352 -5.60 -0.07 0.37
N GLY A 353 -4.77 -1.09 0.17
CA GLY A 353 -4.40 -1.59 -1.16
C GLY A 353 -3.39 -0.70 -1.92
N SER A 354 -2.93 0.41 -1.33
CA SER A 354 -1.89 1.25 -1.92
C SER A 354 -0.57 0.50 -2.09
N SER A 355 0.24 0.93 -3.06
CA SER A 355 1.53 0.28 -3.32
C SER A 355 2.48 0.35 -2.12
N ILE A 356 3.21 -0.73 -1.91
CA ILE A 356 4.20 -0.88 -0.84
C ILE A 356 5.57 -0.52 -1.43
N ASN A 357 6.05 0.69 -1.15
CA ASN A 357 7.38 1.13 -1.56
C ASN A 357 8.42 0.70 -0.53
N LEU A 358 9.35 -0.16 -0.93
CA LEU A 358 10.43 -0.67 -0.10
C LEU A 358 11.76 -0.07 -0.50
N ASP A 359 12.48 0.46 0.48
CA ASP A 359 13.81 1.04 0.33
C ASP A 359 14.69 0.74 1.57
N THR A 360 15.94 1.20 1.58
CA THR A 360 16.89 1.01 2.67
C THR A 360 17.81 2.21 2.83
N THR A 361 18.13 2.57 4.08
CA THR A 361 19.11 3.62 4.37
C THR A 361 20.52 3.08 4.63
N THR A 362 20.64 1.77 4.91
CA THR A 362 21.91 1.11 5.22
C THR A 362 22.47 0.32 4.03
N GLY A 363 21.62 -0.01 3.05
CA GLY A 363 21.96 -0.89 1.94
C GLY A 363 21.71 -2.37 2.21
N ASN A 364 21.24 -2.74 3.41
CA ASN A 364 21.10 -4.13 3.85
C ASN A 364 19.63 -4.58 3.96
N ILE A 365 18.79 -4.22 2.98
CA ILE A 365 17.38 -4.66 2.96
C ILE A 365 17.22 -6.19 3.00
N ALA A 366 18.25 -6.92 2.53
CA ALA A 366 18.33 -8.37 2.64
C ALA A 366 18.22 -8.85 4.09
N ASN A 367 18.61 -8.07 5.11
CA ASN A 367 18.39 -8.46 6.51
C ASN A 367 16.89 -8.56 6.87
N ALA A 368 16.03 -7.81 6.17
CA ALA A 368 14.58 -7.92 6.30
C ALA A 368 14.00 -9.08 5.47
N GLY A 369 14.78 -9.68 4.57
CA GLY A 369 14.29 -10.68 3.62
C GLY A 369 13.45 -10.09 2.50
N LEU A 370 13.65 -8.80 2.22
CA LEU A 370 12.94 -8.06 1.20
C LEU A 370 13.95 -7.50 0.18
N ALA A 371 13.43 -6.96 -0.92
CA ALA A 371 14.17 -6.33 -1.98
C ALA A 371 13.66 -4.90 -2.20
N ILE A 372 14.53 -4.02 -2.68
CA ILE A 372 14.16 -2.63 -3.00
C ILE A 372 13.21 -2.66 -4.20
N GLY A 373 12.11 -1.92 -4.13
CA GLY A 373 11.15 -1.85 -5.22
C GLY A 373 9.82 -1.27 -4.80
N ASN A 374 8.95 -1.05 -5.78
CA ASN A 374 7.55 -0.71 -5.55
C ASN A 374 6.70 -1.96 -5.82
N PHE A 375 6.02 -2.45 -4.80
CA PHE A 375 5.20 -3.66 -4.86
C PHE A 375 3.72 -3.29 -4.80
N SER A 376 2.86 -4.10 -5.41
CA SER A 376 1.41 -3.91 -5.30
C SER A 376 0.95 -4.13 -3.86
N GLY A 377 0.02 -3.30 -3.38
CA GLY A 377 -0.72 -3.57 -2.14
C GLY A 377 -1.94 -4.48 -2.34
N SER A 378 -2.20 -4.89 -3.58
CA SER A 378 -3.37 -5.69 -3.99
C SER A 378 -2.99 -6.91 -4.81
N ASN A 379 -1.72 -7.30 -4.82
CA ASN A 379 -1.28 -8.56 -5.41
C ASN A 379 -0.32 -9.24 -4.45
N SER A 380 -0.45 -10.56 -4.38
CA SER A 380 0.52 -11.40 -3.71
C SER A 380 1.86 -11.33 -4.42
N GLY A 381 2.92 -11.22 -3.64
CA GLY A 381 4.27 -11.37 -4.14
C GLY A 381 5.11 -12.19 -3.19
N ALA A 382 6.17 -12.80 -3.72
CA ALA A 382 7.17 -13.50 -2.95
C ALA A 382 8.55 -13.09 -3.43
N ILE A 383 9.39 -12.65 -2.51
CA ILE A 383 10.79 -12.32 -2.82
C ILE A 383 11.61 -13.59 -2.63
N GLY A 384 12.31 -13.97 -3.69
CA GLY A 384 13.27 -15.06 -3.66
C GLY A 384 14.66 -14.59 -3.28
N GLN A 385 15.49 -15.56 -2.94
CA GLN A 385 16.92 -15.43 -2.72
C GLN A 385 17.67 -15.32 -4.05
N GLU A 386 19.00 -15.16 -3.95
CA GLU A 386 19.86 -15.33 -5.12
C GLU A 386 19.66 -16.74 -5.68
N VAL A 387 19.42 -16.83 -6.99
CA VAL A 387 19.20 -18.13 -7.63
C VAL A 387 20.47 -18.98 -7.56
N GLY A 388 20.31 -20.30 -7.47
CA GLY A 388 21.47 -21.21 -7.40
C GLY A 388 22.28 -21.28 -8.71
N VAL A 389 23.50 -21.79 -8.62
CA VAL A 389 24.46 -21.78 -9.74
C VAL A 389 24.16 -22.80 -10.85
N ASN A 390 23.21 -23.72 -10.63
CA ASN A 390 22.85 -24.75 -11.60
C ASN A 390 21.56 -24.38 -12.37
N PRO A 391 21.39 -24.89 -13.60
CA PRO A 391 20.13 -24.76 -14.32
C PRO A 391 19.02 -25.56 -13.64
N LEU A 392 17.77 -25.12 -13.80
CA LEU A 392 16.63 -25.89 -13.32
C LEU A 392 16.46 -27.14 -14.17
N SER A 393 16.05 -28.21 -13.51
CA SER A 393 15.47 -29.42 -14.06
C SER A 393 13.96 -29.43 -13.83
N THR A 394 13.23 -30.24 -14.62
CA THR A 394 11.77 -30.35 -14.45
C THR A 394 11.42 -30.79 -13.03
N GLY A 395 10.60 -29.99 -12.35
CA GLY A 395 10.13 -30.29 -11.00
C GLY A 395 11.08 -29.90 -9.87
N ASP A 396 12.18 -29.20 -10.16
CA ASP A 396 12.99 -28.56 -9.11
C ASP A 396 12.16 -27.55 -8.30
N ILE A 397 11.27 -26.84 -9.00
CA ILE A 397 10.23 -26.00 -8.41
C ILE A 397 8.87 -26.36 -9.02
N VAL A 398 7.87 -26.45 -8.15
CA VAL A 398 6.45 -26.63 -8.46
C VAL A 398 5.74 -25.41 -7.91
N ILE A 399 5.01 -24.70 -8.75
CA ILE A 399 4.27 -23.50 -8.35
C ILE A 399 2.78 -23.79 -8.48
N ASN A 400 2.02 -23.61 -7.40
CA ASN A 400 0.57 -23.87 -7.36
C ASN A 400 0.19 -25.26 -7.93
N GLY A 401 1.03 -26.26 -7.70
CA GLY A 401 0.86 -27.64 -8.16
C GLY A 401 1.32 -27.92 -9.60
N VAL A 402 1.86 -26.94 -10.32
CA VAL A 402 2.38 -27.10 -11.69
C VAL A 402 3.92 -27.15 -11.67
N PRO A 403 4.56 -28.23 -12.16
CA PRO A 403 6.01 -28.32 -12.22
C PRO A 403 6.58 -27.40 -13.30
N VAL A 404 7.60 -26.62 -12.94
CA VAL A 404 8.34 -25.78 -13.88
C VAL A 404 9.34 -26.65 -14.66
N GLY A 405 9.49 -26.36 -15.95
CA GLY A 405 10.42 -27.05 -16.85
C GLY A 405 11.87 -26.62 -16.68
N PRO A 406 12.80 -27.21 -17.45
CA PRO A 406 14.21 -26.89 -17.32
C PRO A 406 14.55 -25.52 -17.91
N THR A 407 15.63 -24.91 -17.43
CA THR A 407 16.17 -23.68 -18.03
C THR A 407 17.13 -23.98 -19.18
N LEU A 408 17.16 -23.09 -20.16
CA LEU A 408 17.99 -23.22 -21.35
C LEU A 408 18.81 -21.94 -21.56
N GLN A 409 20.01 -22.05 -22.13
CA GLN A 409 20.86 -20.89 -22.44
C GLN A 409 20.21 -19.90 -23.39
N SER A 410 19.21 -20.32 -24.18
CA SER A 410 18.45 -19.45 -25.07
C SER A 410 17.49 -18.50 -24.35
N TYR A 411 17.13 -18.79 -23.09
CA TYR A 411 16.18 -17.98 -22.33
C TYR A 411 16.80 -16.68 -21.79
N ASP A 412 18.11 -16.66 -21.58
CA ASP A 412 18.85 -15.44 -21.25
C ASP A 412 19.70 -15.04 -22.44
N THR A 413 19.56 -13.81 -22.94
CA THR A 413 20.41 -13.25 -24.00
C THR A 413 21.28 -12.08 -23.52
N ALA A 414 21.15 -11.69 -22.26
CA ALA A 414 21.79 -10.54 -21.66
C ALA A 414 23.09 -10.92 -20.92
N SER A 415 23.13 -12.06 -20.21
CA SER A 415 24.34 -12.48 -19.50
C SER A 415 25.40 -13.05 -20.44
N SER A 416 26.67 -12.78 -20.14
CA SER A 416 27.82 -13.26 -20.91
C SER A 416 28.15 -14.75 -20.67
N THR A 417 27.83 -15.24 -19.48
CA THR A 417 28.22 -16.56 -18.94
C THR A 417 27.12 -17.07 -18.02
N ALA A 418 27.07 -18.39 -17.78
CA ALA A 418 26.07 -19.03 -16.91
C ALA A 418 24.61 -18.65 -17.27
N ARG A 419 24.31 -18.61 -18.58
CA ARG A 419 23.03 -18.14 -19.12
C ARG A 419 21.86 -19.01 -18.70
N ASP A 420 22.07 -20.32 -18.66
CA ASP A 420 21.06 -21.32 -18.26
C ASP A 420 20.80 -21.35 -16.75
N SER A 421 21.74 -20.95 -15.89
CA SER A 421 21.49 -20.81 -14.45
C SER A 421 21.13 -19.40 -14.00
N SER A 422 21.14 -18.42 -14.92
CA SER A 422 20.76 -17.02 -14.63
C SER A 422 19.33 -16.90 -14.12
N ALA A 423 19.08 -15.84 -13.33
CA ALA A 423 17.74 -15.49 -12.88
C ALA A 423 16.80 -15.17 -14.06
N ILE A 424 17.33 -14.61 -15.16
CA ILE A 424 16.58 -14.35 -16.41
C ILE A 424 16.05 -15.65 -16.99
N ALA A 425 16.91 -16.67 -17.14
CA ALA A 425 16.48 -17.94 -17.69
C ALA A 425 15.48 -18.67 -16.78
N LYS A 426 15.65 -18.57 -15.46
CA LYS A 426 14.76 -19.16 -14.45
C LYS A 426 13.39 -18.49 -14.43
N ALA A 427 13.34 -17.15 -14.46
CA ALA A 427 12.09 -16.41 -14.55
C ALA A 427 11.34 -16.72 -15.86
N GLU A 428 12.04 -16.82 -17.00
CA GLU A 428 11.43 -17.24 -18.27
C GLU A 428 10.84 -18.66 -18.16
N ALA A 429 11.55 -19.62 -17.54
CA ALA A 429 11.01 -20.96 -17.35
C ALA A 429 9.72 -20.97 -16.52
N ILE A 430 9.63 -20.15 -15.47
CA ILE A 430 8.43 -19.97 -14.65
C ILE A 430 7.30 -19.31 -15.47
N ASN A 431 7.60 -18.23 -16.20
CA ASN A 431 6.62 -17.49 -17.00
C ASN A 431 6.02 -18.34 -18.13
N ARG A 432 6.72 -19.35 -18.64
CA ARG A 432 6.17 -20.28 -19.63
C ARG A 432 5.02 -21.15 -19.11
N VAL A 433 4.85 -21.24 -17.79
CA VAL A 433 3.72 -21.91 -17.14
C VAL A 433 2.82 -20.94 -16.37
N SER A 434 2.94 -19.62 -16.59
CA SER A 434 2.15 -18.59 -15.89
C SER A 434 0.66 -18.79 -16.07
N ASP A 435 0.21 -19.16 -17.27
CA ASP A 435 -1.22 -19.37 -17.58
C ASP A 435 -1.85 -20.51 -16.78
N GLN A 436 -1.03 -21.47 -16.31
CA GLN A 436 -1.48 -22.61 -15.51
C GLN A 436 -1.33 -22.36 -14.01
N THR A 437 -0.30 -21.61 -13.63
CA THR A 437 0.05 -21.32 -12.23
C THR A 437 -0.67 -20.10 -11.67
N GLY A 438 -1.02 -19.13 -12.53
CA GLY A 438 -1.44 -17.79 -12.12
C GLY A 438 -0.30 -16.95 -11.52
N VAL A 439 0.96 -17.35 -11.74
CA VAL A 439 2.15 -16.71 -11.16
C VAL A 439 3.08 -16.22 -12.27
N THR A 440 3.50 -14.97 -12.16
CA THR A 440 4.52 -14.35 -13.02
C THR A 440 5.80 -14.15 -12.21
N ALA A 441 6.94 -14.46 -12.81
CA ALA A 441 8.27 -14.21 -12.28
C ALA A 441 8.87 -12.95 -12.91
N ILE A 442 9.37 -12.06 -12.05
CA ILE A 442 10.09 -10.84 -12.41
C ILE A 442 11.53 -10.98 -11.93
N VAL A 443 12.47 -10.66 -12.80
CA VAL A 443 13.90 -10.65 -12.45
C VAL A 443 14.22 -9.31 -11.78
N ASN A 444 14.80 -9.36 -10.59
CA ASN A 444 15.25 -8.14 -9.91
C ASN A 444 16.59 -7.69 -10.48
N ALA A 445 17.00 -6.46 -10.17
CA ALA A 445 18.35 -5.99 -10.53
C ALA A 445 19.41 -6.84 -9.81
N THR A 446 20.44 -7.25 -10.53
CA THR A 446 21.57 -7.97 -9.92
C THR A 446 22.43 -6.95 -9.19
N VAL A 447 22.64 -7.19 -7.90
CA VAL A 447 23.36 -6.28 -7.01
C VAL A 447 24.54 -7.00 -6.41
N PHE A 448 25.74 -6.49 -6.65
CA PHE A 448 26.96 -6.94 -5.99
C PHE A 448 27.53 -5.81 -5.13
N ASN A 449 27.50 -5.98 -3.82
CA ASN A 449 28.11 -5.04 -2.86
C ASN A 449 29.57 -5.41 -2.65
N ALA A 450 30.48 -4.48 -2.95
CA ALA A 450 31.87 -4.64 -2.52
C ALA A 450 31.96 -4.46 -1.00
N GLY A 451 32.98 -5.05 -0.39
CA GLY A 451 33.50 -4.68 0.92
C GLY A 451 34.27 -3.35 0.92
N SER A 452 34.75 -2.95 2.10
CA SER A 452 35.35 -1.62 2.29
C SER A 452 36.65 -1.42 1.52
N ILE A 453 36.79 -0.25 0.90
CA ILE A 453 38.01 0.16 0.22
C ILE A 453 39.04 0.61 1.27
N SER A 454 40.30 0.16 1.12
CA SER A 454 41.40 0.49 2.02
C SER A 454 42.38 1.52 1.42
N THR A 455 43.02 2.31 2.29
CA THR A 455 44.05 3.30 1.91
C THR A 455 45.47 2.71 2.01
N GLY A 456 46.47 3.40 1.45
CA GLY A 456 47.89 3.12 1.71
C GLY A 456 48.61 2.20 0.72
N SER A 457 47.91 1.60 -0.24
CA SER A 457 48.50 0.83 -1.36
C SER A 457 48.25 1.53 -2.69
N ALA A 458 49.33 1.71 -3.48
CA ALA A 458 49.24 2.06 -4.88
C ALA A 458 48.99 0.78 -5.68
N GLU A 459 47.95 0.76 -6.50
CA GLU A 459 47.63 -0.39 -7.33
C GLU A 459 47.31 0.03 -8.76
N SER A 460 47.76 -0.77 -9.71
CA SER A 460 47.46 -0.59 -11.13
C SER A 460 47.29 -1.94 -11.78
N GLY A 461 46.23 -2.08 -12.57
CA GLY A 461 45.90 -3.34 -13.20
C GLY A 461 44.57 -3.30 -13.91
N SER A 462 44.04 -4.48 -14.19
CA SER A 462 42.73 -4.63 -14.79
C SER A 462 41.97 -5.78 -14.18
N PHE A 463 40.66 -5.78 -14.40
CA PHE A 463 39.78 -6.91 -14.18
C PHE A 463 38.66 -6.82 -15.21
N ASP A 464 37.99 -7.93 -15.48
CA ASP A 464 36.87 -7.96 -16.40
C ASP A 464 35.55 -7.94 -15.64
N ILE A 465 34.58 -7.18 -16.17
CA ILE A 465 33.17 -7.27 -15.79
C ILE A 465 32.41 -7.78 -17.00
N ASN A 466 31.74 -8.92 -16.88
CA ASN A 466 30.98 -9.55 -17.98
C ASN A 466 31.83 -9.70 -19.26
N GLY A 467 33.12 -10.04 -19.09
CA GLY A 467 34.09 -10.20 -20.18
C GLY A 467 34.64 -8.89 -20.77
N VAL A 468 34.33 -7.73 -20.19
CA VAL A 468 34.86 -6.42 -20.62
C VAL A 468 35.90 -5.92 -19.64
N THR A 469 37.10 -5.65 -20.14
CA THR A 469 38.22 -5.17 -19.33
C THR A 469 38.04 -3.74 -18.81
N ILE A 470 38.09 -3.62 -17.50
CA ILE A 470 38.15 -2.38 -16.74
C ILE A 470 39.60 -2.16 -16.29
N ASN A 471 40.16 -1.01 -16.65
CA ASN A 471 41.50 -0.63 -16.23
C ASN A 471 41.41 0.32 -15.04
N LEU A 472 42.17 0.02 -13.99
CA LEU A 472 42.24 0.82 -12.78
C LEU A 472 43.69 1.21 -12.47
N SER A 473 43.84 2.42 -11.95
CA SER A 473 45.10 2.89 -11.40
C SER A 473 44.80 3.92 -10.32
N TYR A 474 45.35 3.70 -9.12
CA TYR A 474 45.28 4.65 -8.01
C TYR A 474 46.58 4.62 -7.19
N SER A 475 46.90 5.74 -6.56
CA SER A 475 48.11 5.99 -5.80
C SER A 475 47.94 5.62 -4.32
N ALA A 476 49.08 5.42 -3.63
CA ALA A 476 49.09 5.22 -2.17
C ALA A 476 48.64 6.47 -1.39
N ALA A 477 48.64 7.65 -2.04
CA ALA A 477 48.17 8.90 -1.46
C ALA A 477 46.66 9.14 -1.64
N ASP A 478 45.98 8.34 -2.46
CA ASP A 478 44.56 8.53 -2.77
C ASP A 478 43.72 8.16 -1.54
N THR A 479 42.73 9.01 -1.24
CA THR A 479 41.75 8.76 -0.17
C THR A 479 40.78 7.65 -0.58
N VAL A 480 39.98 7.14 0.37
CA VAL A 480 38.89 6.19 0.08
C VAL A 480 37.96 6.73 -1.01
N ALA A 481 37.57 8.00 -0.91
CA ALA A 481 36.72 8.67 -1.88
C ALA A 481 37.38 8.78 -3.26
N ASP A 482 38.69 9.08 -3.32
CA ASP A 482 39.41 9.16 -4.60
C ASP A 482 39.44 7.80 -5.30
N LYS A 483 39.75 6.73 -4.56
CA LYS A 483 39.75 5.35 -5.07
C LYS A 483 38.36 4.92 -5.52
N GLN A 484 37.33 5.17 -4.71
CA GLN A 484 35.94 4.87 -5.02
C GLN A 484 35.48 5.59 -6.30
N ASN A 485 35.80 6.88 -6.44
CA ASN A 485 35.49 7.66 -7.64
C ASN A 485 36.24 7.12 -8.86
N ALA A 486 37.50 6.72 -8.73
CA ALA A 486 38.27 6.11 -9.81
C ALA A 486 37.65 4.78 -10.26
N ILE A 487 37.28 3.91 -9.31
CA ILE A 487 36.64 2.62 -9.57
C ILE A 487 35.28 2.82 -10.27
N THR A 488 34.38 3.58 -9.64
CA THR A 488 33.04 3.81 -10.17
C THR A 488 33.08 4.50 -11.53
N SER A 489 33.97 5.47 -11.74
CA SER A 489 34.13 6.13 -13.04
C SER A 489 34.64 5.18 -14.12
N ALA A 490 35.64 4.35 -13.82
CA ALA A 490 36.19 3.39 -14.77
C ALA A 490 35.15 2.35 -15.22
N ILE A 491 34.33 1.85 -14.28
CA ILE A 491 33.24 0.92 -14.56
C ILE A 491 32.13 1.61 -15.36
N ASN A 492 31.68 2.79 -14.92
CA ASN A 492 30.60 3.52 -15.58
C ASN A 492 30.97 3.97 -17.01
N ASN A 493 32.24 4.25 -17.28
CA ASN A 493 32.74 4.51 -18.65
C ASN A 493 32.60 3.30 -19.59
N LYS A 494 32.40 2.10 -19.04
CA LYS A 494 32.19 0.84 -19.78
C LYS A 494 30.78 0.26 -19.57
N ALA A 495 29.89 0.94 -18.84
CA ALA A 495 28.56 0.43 -18.48
C ALA A 495 27.72 0.00 -19.70
N GLY A 496 27.80 0.73 -20.82
CA GLY A 496 27.09 0.37 -22.05
C GLY A 496 27.60 -0.92 -22.73
N GLN A 497 28.79 -1.42 -22.36
CA GLN A 497 29.36 -2.67 -22.86
C GLN A 497 29.19 -3.81 -21.84
N THR A 498 29.38 -3.52 -20.55
CA THR A 498 29.24 -4.49 -19.46
C THR A 498 27.78 -4.81 -19.14
N GLY A 499 26.88 -3.84 -19.34
CA GLY A 499 25.51 -3.86 -18.80
C GLY A 499 25.46 -3.61 -17.29
N VAL A 500 26.57 -3.18 -16.69
CA VAL A 500 26.73 -3.01 -15.24
C VAL A 500 27.17 -1.59 -14.95
N ARG A 501 26.42 -0.89 -14.10
CA ARG A 501 26.81 0.40 -13.54
C ARG A 501 27.34 0.24 -12.12
N ALA A 502 28.12 1.21 -11.67
CA ALA A 502 28.64 1.28 -10.32
C ALA A 502 28.15 2.53 -9.59
N GLU A 503 27.78 2.36 -8.33
CA GLU A 503 27.32 3.42 -7.41
C GLU A 503 28.23 3.48 -6.19
N SER A 504 28.49 4.70 -5.69
CA SER A 504 29.25 4.91 -4.45
C SER A 504 28.36 4.70 -3.22
N LEU A 505 28.84 3.97 -2.23
CA LEU A 505 28.11 3.65 -1.00
C LEU A 505 29.03 3.75 0.22
N GLY A 506 29.10 4.92 0.86
CA GLY A 506 30.00 5.13 2.00
C GLY A 506 31.47 4.89 1.63
N ASP A 507 32.15 3.99 2.34
CA ASP A 507 33.54 3.57 2.07
C ASP A 507 33.65 2.37 1.11
N THR A 508 32.55 1.99 0.43
CA THR A 508 32.47 0.90 -0.55
C THR A 508 31.75 1.32 -1.83
N TYR A 509 31.66 0.47 -2.85
CA TYR A 509 30.78 0.67 -4.00
C TYR A 509 29.89 -0.54 -4.21
N ARG A 510 28.84 -0.35 -5.01
CA ARG A 510 27.95 -1.41 -5.45
C ARG A 510 27.92 -1.45 -6.97
N LEU A 511 27.95 -2.66 -7.53
CA LEU A 511 27.66 -2.93 -8.93
C LEU A 511 26.20 -3.30 -9.09
N ILE A 512 25.57 -2.76 -10.13
CA ILE A 512 24.15 -2.95 -10.41
C ILE A 512 23.99 -3.28 -11.89
N ALA A 513 23.35 -4.41 -12.17
CA ALA A 513 22.81 -4.71 -13.48
C ALA A 513 21.29 -4.59 -13.42
N ASP A 514 20.76 -3.47 -13.90
CA ASP A 514 19.34 -3.11 -13.75
C ASP A 514 18.39 -4.08 -14.47
N ASP A 515 18.88 -4.82 -15.47
CA ASP A 515 18.11 -5.83 -16.21
C ASP A 515 18.22 -7.24 -15.63
N GLY A 516 18.93 -7.41 -14.50
CA GLY A 516 19.05 -8.68 -13.79
C GLY A 516 19.98 -9.70 -14.46
N ARG A 517 20.81 -9.27 -15.41
CA ARG A 517 21.87 -10.14 -15.96
C ARG A 517 22.92 -10.45 -14.88
N ASN A 518 23.57 -11.59 -15.00
CA ASN A 518 24.66 -11.96 -14.12
C ASN A 518 25.78 -10.90 -14.12
N ILE A 519 26.39 -10.66 -12.96
CA ILE A 519 27.61 -9.86 -12.84
C ILE A 519 28.76 -10.84 -12.63
N THR A 520 29.56 -11.04 -13.68
CA THR A 520 30.77 -11.88 -13.63
C THR A 520 32.00 -11.01 -13.52
N LEU A 521 32.73 -11.15 -12.41
CA LEU A 521 34.06 -10.58 -12.21
C LEU A 521 35.11 -11.64 -12.54
N ASP A 522 36.05 -11.30 -13.41
CA ASP A 522 37.10 -12.25 -13.86
C ASP A 522 38.42 -11.53 -14.20
N ASN A 523 39.44 -12.30 -14.57
CA ASN A 523 40.70 -11.82 -15.17
C ASN A 523 41.39 -10.68 -14.39
N LEU A 524 41.39 -10.78 -13.05
CA LEU A 524 42.17 -9.86 -12.20
C LEU A 524 43.66 -9.93 -12.57
N SER A 525 44.24 -8.79 -12.91
CA SER A 525 45.61 -8.69 -13.39
C SER A 525 46.34 -7.45 -12.88
N GLY A 526 47.67 -7.44 -13.02
CA GLY A 526 48.54 -6.35 -12.56
C GLY A 526 48.84 -6.44 -11.07
N SER A 527 49.00 -5.29 -10.42
CA SER A 527 49.18 -5.20 -8.96
C SER A 527 47.86 -4.98 -8.21
N LEU A 528 46.73 -5.07 -8.91
CA LEU A 528 45.39 -4.90 -8.34
C LEU A 528 45.10 -6.07 -7.39
N THR A 529 44.64 -5.77 -6.18
CA THR A 529 44.25 -6.76 -5.19
C THR A 529 42.76 -6.67 -4.92
N LEU A 530 42.17 -7.81 -4.55
CA LEU A 530 40.77 -7.92 -4.11
C LEU A 530 40.42 -6.86 -3.06
N GLY A 531 41.21 -6.77 -1.98
CA GLY A 531 41.01 -5.78 -0.92
C GLY A 531 41.30 -4.33 -1.34
N GLY A 532 42.10 -4.12 -2.39
CA GLY A 532 42.36 -2.80 -2.97
C GLY A 532 41.13 -2.21 -3.67
N ILE A 533 40.34 -3.07 -4.32
CA ILE A 533 39.04 -2.72 -4.91
C ILE A 533 37.86 -3.11 -4.03
N GLY A 534 38.08 -3.38 -2.74
CA GLY A 534 37.00 -3.71 -1.81
C GLY A 534 36.32 -5.07 -2.03
N GLN A 535 36.75 -5.96 -2.92
CA GLN A 535 36.10 -7.27 -3.09
C GLN A 535 36.45 -8.25 -1.93
N THR A 536 35.46 -9.00 -1.44
CA THR A 536 35.62 -10.07 -0.43
C THR A 536 35.40 -11.46 -1.06
N GLY A 537 36.46 -12.11 -1.56
CA GLY A 537 36.39 -13.46 -2.16
C GLY A 537 37.68 -13.85 -2.88
N THR A 538 38.00 -15.14 -3.02
CA THR A 538 39.33 -15.61 -3.52
C THR A 538 39.30 -16.40 -4.82
N THR A 539 38.14 -16.58 -5.47
CA THR A 539 38.01 -17.48 -6.64
C THR A 539 37.43 -16.73 -7.83
N TYR A 540 38.14 -16.80 -8.97
CA TYR A 540 37.70 -16.25 -10.26
C TYR A 540 37.42 -17.39 -11.27
N PRO A 541 36.42 -17.27 -12.15
CA PRO A 541 35.43 -16.18 -12.22
C PRO A 541 34.47 -16.20 -11.02
N ASP A 542 34.11 -15.02 -10.54
CA ASP A 542 33.13 -14.80 -9.47
C ASP A 542 31.85 -14.26 -10.12
N THR A 543 30.76 -15.03 -10.08
CA THR A 543 29.50 -14.68 -10.75
C THR A 543 28.43 -14.47 -9.71
N THR A 544 27.97 -13.23 -9.58
CA THR A 544 26.78 -12.88 -8.80
C THR A 544 25.56 -13.03 -9.69
N GLN A 545 24.58 -13.80 -9.24
CA GLN A 545 23.31 -13.98 -9.93
C GLN A 545 22.23 -13.08 -9.31
N SER A 546 21.12 -12.90 -10.02
CA SER A 546 20.02 -12.09 -9.51
C SER A 546 19.08 -12.88 -8.61
N THR A 547 18.17 -12.16 -7.96
CA THR A 547 16.99 -12.74 -7.32
C THR A 547 15.77 -12.67 -8.24
N ILE A 548 14.75 -13.45 -7.92
CA ILE A 548 13.45 -13.45 -8.62
C ILE A 548 12.37 -13.00 -7.64
N THR A 549 11.42 -12.20 -8.10
CA THR A 549 10.17 -11.94 -7.40
C THR A 549 9.03 -12.65 -8.13
N LEU A 550 8.27 -13.46 -7.42
CA LEU A 550 7.01 -14.00 -7.91
C LEU A 550 5.88 -13.01 -7.63
N GLN A 551 4.92 -12.92 -8.54
CA GLN A 551 3.71 -12.13 -8.40
C GLN A 551 2.50 -12.95 -8.81
N SER A 552 1.42 -12.82 -8.05
CA SER A 552 0.14 -13.46 -8.32
C SER A 552 -1.00 -12.61 -7.74
N ALA A 553 -2.23 -12.89 -8.16
CA ALA A 553 -3.43 -12.28 -7.58
C ALA A 553 -3.93 -13.01 -6.32
N GLY A 554 -3.18 -13.99 -5.85
CA GLY A 554 -3.57 -14.78 -4.69
C GLY A 554 -2.40 -15.62 -4.22
N GLN A 555 -2.71 -16.65 -3.47
CA GLN A 555 -1.73 -17.55 -2.88
C GLN A 555 -0.68 -18.04 -3.89
N ILE A 556 0.59 -17.94 -3.48
CA ILE A 556 1.74 -18.54 -4.17
C ILE A 556 2.21 -19.71 -3.31
N GLU A 557 1.91 -20.92 -3.74
CA GLU A 557 2.42 -22.16 -3.15
C GLU A 557 3.64 -22.62 -3.93
N VAL A 558 4.76 -22.78 -3.25
CA VAL A 558 6.00 -23.34 -3.79
C VAL A 558 6.23 -24.72 -3.18
N ASP A 559 6.43 -25.72 -4.03
CA ASP A 559 6.78 -27.09 -3.66
C ASP A 559 7.93 -27.59 -4.56
N THR A 560 8.39 -28.82 -4.36
CA THR A 560 9.48 -29.43 -5.11
C THR A 560 9.25 -30.93 -5.28
N ILE A 561 9.63 -31.47 -6.44
CA ILE A 561 9.63 -32.90 -6.73
C ILE A 561 11.03 -33.49 -6.57
N THR A 562 12.08 -32.70 -6.78
CA THR A 562 13.48 -33.18 -6.76
C THR A 562 14.22 -32.81 -5.48
N GLY A 563 13.69 -31.88 -4.68
CA GLY A 563 14.37 -31.36 -3.49
C GLY A 563 15.40 -30.26 -3.78
N ASN A 564 15.53 -29.80 -5.03
CA ASN A 564 16.50 -28.77 -5.45
C ASN A 564 15.85 -27.39 -5.64
N ASN A 565 14.89 -27.01 -4.79
CA ASN A 565 14.19 -25.72 -4.88
C ASN A 565 15.12 -24.51 -4.65
N GLU A 566 16.24 -24.69 -3.93
CA GLU A 566 17.28 -23.66 -3.75
C GLU A 566 17.78 -23.11 -5.10
N GLU A 567 17.76 -23.91 -6.17
CA GLU A 567 18.17 -23.43 -7.50
C GLU A 567 17.25 -22.32 -8.01
N ALA A 568 15.97 -22.31 -7.66
CA ALA A 568 15.05 -21.23 -8.01
C ALA A 568 15.11 -20.02 -7.05
N GLY A 569 15.84 -20.15 -5.93
CA GLY A 569 15.91 -19.12 -4.88
C GLY A 569 14.67 -19.08 -3.97
N PHE A 570 13.87 -20.15 -3.91
CA PHE A 570 12.69 -20.21 -3.04
C PHE A 570 12.71 -21.45 -2.16
N GLU A 571 12.26 -21.32 -0.92
CA GLU A 571 11.93 -22.47 -0.08
C GLU A 571 10.52 -22.96 -0.34
N VAL A 572 10.28 -24.25 -0.07
CA VAL A 572 8.93 -24.82 -0.04
C VAL A 572 8.11 -24.06 0.99
N GLY A 573 6.91 -23.63 0.61
CA GLY A 573 6.06 -22.85 1.50
C GLY A 573 4.92 -22.15 0.78
N THR A 574 4.20 -21.35 1.55
CA THR A 574 3.10 -20.51 1.07
C THR A 574 3.49 -19.05 1.25
N TYR A 575 3.31 -18.28 0.18
CA TYR A 575 3.65 -16.86 0.11
C TYR A 575 2.46 -16.05 -0.41
N GLY A 576 2.52 -14.74 -0.15
CA GLY A 576 1.46 -13.79 -0.39
C GLY A 576 0.27 -14.06 0.51
N SER A 577 -0.91 -14.13 -0.11
CA SER A 577 -2.19 -14.40 0.50
C SER A 577 -2.36 -15.87 0.88
N ASN A 578 -3.15 -16.12 1.93
CA ASN A 578 -3.59 -17.48 2.29
C ASN A 578 -4.80 -17.96 1.48
N VAL A 579 -5.28 -17.14 0.55
CA VAL A 579 -6.46 -17.40 -0.27
C VAL A 579 -6.02 -17.57 -1.73
N ARG A 580 -6.46 -18.66 -2.35
CA ARG A 580 -6.24 -18.93 -3.77
C ARG A 580 -7.02 -17.94 -4.64
N GLY A 581 -6.54 -17.69 -5.84
CA GLY A 581 -7.20 -16.80 -6.80
C GLY A 581 -6.26 -16.36 -7.90
N GLN A 582 -6.82 -15.76 -8.93
CA GLN A 582 -6.14 -15.05 -10.00
C GLN A 582 -6.92 -13.76 -10.32
N LEU A 583 -6.33 -12.85 -11.09
CA LEU A 583 -7.02 -11.63 -11.47
C LEU A 583 -8.20 -11.98 -12.38
N VAL A 584 -9.25 -11.17 -12.32
CA VAL A 584 -10.44 -11.35 -13.17
C VAL A 584 -10.06 -11.36 -14.64
N GLN A 585 -9.09 -10.53 -15.06
CA GLN A 585 -8.59 -10.52 -16.44
C GLN A 585 -8.02 -11.88 -16.91
N ASP A 586 -7.42 -12.64 -15.99
CA ASP A 586 -6.71 -13.89 -16.27
C ASP A 586 -7.61 -15.13 -16.12
N ILE A 587 -8.89 -14.94 -15.75
CA ILE A 587 -9.83 -16.05 -15.66
C ILE A 587 -9.93 -16.80 -16.98
N ASP A 588 -9.52 -18.06 -16.96
CA ASP A 588 -9.72 -19.05 -18.01
C ASP A 588 -10.39 -20.31 -17.43
N ILE A 589 -11.59 -20.62 -17.93
CA ILE A 589 -12.37 -21.79 -17.50
C ILE A 589 -12.31 -22.93 -18.52
N SER A 590 -11.34 -22.92 -19.46
CA SER A 590 -11.14 -23.95 -20.48
C SER A 590 -10.72 -25.31 -19.91
N THR A 591 -10.27 -25.35 -18.65
CA THR A 591 -9.88 -26.56 -17.92
C THR A 591 -10.66 -26.69 -16.61
N VAL A 592 -10.75 -27.89 -16.05
CA VAL A 592 -11.39 -28.12 -14.74
C VAL A 592 -10.66 -27.32 -13.64
N ASN A 593 -9.33 -27.32 -13.66
CA ASN A 593 -8.54 -26.58 -12.67
C ASN A 593 -8.72 -25.07 -12.81
N GLY A 594 -8.69 -24.55 -14.04
CA GLY A 594 -8.96 -23.13 -14.31
C GLY A 594 -10.37 -22.71 -13.90
N ALA A 595 -11.37 -23.58 -14.09
CA ALA A 595 -12.72 -23.35 -13.60
C ALA A 595 -12.81 -23.29 -12.07
N LEU A 596 -12.07 -24.13 -11.33
CA LEU A 596 -12.01 -24.06 -9.87
C LEU A 596 -11.32 -22.77 -9.40
N LEU A 597 -10.18 -22.40 -10.00
CA LEU A 597 -9.49 -21.14 -9.70
C LEU A 597 -10.37 -19.92 -9.99
N ALA A 598 -11.18 -19.97 -11.04
CA ALA A 598 -12.13 -18.91 -11.36
C ALA A 598 -13.20 -18.71 -10.27
N LEU A 599 -13.60 -19.76 -9.56
CA LEU A 599 -14.54 -19.63 -8.44
C LEU A 599 -13.94 -18.84 -7.29
N ASP A 600 -12.72 -19.18 -6.90
CA ASP A 600 -11.99 -18.49 -5.83
C ASP A 600 -11.75 -17.02 -6.22
N SER A 601 -11.33 -16.78 -7.46
CA SER A 601 -11.10 -15.43 -8.00
C SER A 601 -12.36 -14.57 -8.00
N VAL A 602 -13.49 -15.13 -8.41
CA VAL A 602 -14.77 -14.42 -8.40
C VAL A 602 -15.24 -14.15 -6.97
N ASP A 603 -15.06 -15.10 -6.04
CA ASP A 603 -15.41 -14.87 -4.63
C ASP A 603 -14.57 -13.75 -4.01
N ASN A 604 -13.26 -13.70 -4.31
CA ASN A 604 -12.39 -12.61 -3.90
C ASN A 604 -12.86 -11.27 -4.49
N ALA A 605 -13.14 -11.22 -5.79
CA ALA A 605 -13.65 -10.03 -6.46
C ALA A 605 -15.00 -9.55 -5.88
N LEU A 606 -15.91 -10.47 -5.60
CA LEU A 606 -17.21 -10.16 -4.98
C LEU A 606 -17.03 -9.62 -3.56
N ASN A 607 -16.12 -10.18 -2.77
CA ASN A 607 -15.81 -9.68 -1.42
C ASN A 607 -15.25 -8.26 -1.46
N LEU A 608 -14.33 -7.98 -2.39
CA LEU A 608 -13.77 -6.64 -2.59
C LEU A 608 -14.86 -5.63 -2.99
N ILE A 609 -15.69 -5.96 -3.99
CA ILE A 609 -16.80 -5.09 -4.40
C ILE A 609 -17.80 -4.88 -3.25
N ASN A 610 -18.11 -5.90 -2.46
CA ASN A 610 -19.01 -5.77 -1.31
C ASN A 610 -18.44 -4.82 -0.25
N LEU A 611 -17.13 -4.88 0.01
CA LEU A 611 -16.45 -3.94 0.92
C LEU A 611 -16.51 -2.50 0.40
N GLN A 612 -16.19 -2.30 -0.88
CA GLN A 612 -16.28 -0.98 -1.53
C GLN A 612 -17.72 -0.41 -1.46
N ARG A 613 -18.74 -1.23 -1.73
CA ARG A 613 -20.15 -0.83 -1.62
C ARG A 613 -20.55 -0.51 -0.17
N ALA A 614 -20.04 -1.26 0.81
CA ALA A 614 -20.27 -0.96 2.22
C ALA A 614 -19.66 0.40 2.60
N ASN A 615 -18.45 0.70 2.15
CA ASN A 615 -17.77 1.99 2.36
C ASN A 615 -18.53 3.15 1.70
N LEU A 616 -18.96 2.99 0.44
CA LEU A 616 -19.79 3.97 -0.26
C LEU A 616 -21.13 4.20 0.45
N GLY A 617 -21.76 3.14 0.97
CA GLY A 617 -22.98 3.26 1.77
C GLY A 617 -22.77 4.03 3.08
N ALA A 618 -21.65 3.81 3.78
CA ALA A 618 -21.29 4.58 4.97
C ALA A 618 -21.05 6.06 4.63
N ILE A 619 -20.39 6.36 3.52
CA ILE A 619 -20.15 7.71 3.02
C ILE A 619 -21.46 8.42 2.66
N GLN A 620 -22.39 7.74 1.97
CA GLN A 620 -23.73 8.26 1.68
C GLN A 620 -24.45 8.68 2.97
N ASN A 621 -24.50 7.79 3.97
CA ASN A 621 -25.10 8.08 5.28
C ASN A 621 -24.44 9.29 5.97
N ARG A 622 -23.10 9.42 5.86
CA ARG A 622 -22.36 10.54 6.43
C ARG A 622 -22.71 11.86 5.73
N PHE A 623 -22.78 11.89 4.41
CA PHE A 623 -23.19 13.09 3.67
C PHE A 623 -24.65 13.45 3.92
N GLU A 624 -25.57 12.50 3.98
CA GLU A 624 -26.99 12.77 4.29
C GLU A 624 -27.17 13.35 5.70
N SER A 625 -26.48 12.81 6.70
CA SER A 625 -26.46 13.35 8.06
C SER A 625 -25.89 14.78 8.09
N THR A 626 -24.82 15.00 7.34
CA THR A 626 -24.17 16.30 7.17
C THR A 626 -25.10 17.33 6.53
N ILE A 627 -25.80 16.97 5.45
CA ILE A 627 -26.81 17.79 4.79
C ILE A 627 -27.91 18.20 5.77
N SER A 628 -28.45 17.24 6.54
CA SER A 628 -29.50 17.50 7.52
C SER A 628 -29.04 18.49 8.59
N ASN A 629 -27.83 18.30 9.15
CA ASN A 629 -27.26 19.22 10.14
C ASN A 629 -27.06 20.63 9.56
N GLN A 630 -26.51 20.74 8.36
CA GLN A 630 -26.27 22.03 7.71
C GLN A 630 -27.55 22.75 7.32
N ALA A 631 -28.58 22.02 6.91
CA ALA A 631 -29.90 22.59 6.65
C ALA A 631 -30.47 23.22 7.91
N ILE A 632 -30.40 22.52 9.05
CA ILE A 632 -30.82 23.03 10.37
C ILE A 632 -29.99 24.27 10.77
N ALA A 633 -28.67 24.23 10.59
CA ALA A 633 -27.81 25.36 10.91
C ALA A 633 -28.13 26.58 10.01
N SER A 634 -28.34 26.36 8.72
CA SER A 634 -28.71 27.38 7.74
C SER A 634 -30.05 28.04 8.10
N GLU A 635 -31.06 27.24 8.46
CA GLU A 635 -32.37 27.72 8.90
C GLU A 635 -32.26 28.55 10.18
N ASN A 636 -31.53 28.07 11.18
CA ASN A 636 -31.34 28.79 12.45
C ASN A 636 -30.60 30.11 12.26
N LEU A 637 -29.56 30.13 11.42
CA LEU A 637 -28.82 31.35 11.09
C LEU A 637 -29.66 32.31 10.26
N ALA A 638 -30.48 31.82 9.33
CA ALA A 638 -31.42 32.64 8.58
C ALA A 638 -32.47 33.29 9.50
N ALA A 639 -33.04 32.52 10.44
CA ALA A 639 -33.96 33.04 11.45
C ALA A 639 -33.29 34.05 12.40
N ALA A 640 -32.05 33.79 12.82
CA ALA A 640 -31.27 34.75 13.61
C ALA A 640 -30.97 36.03 12.84
N ASN A 641 -30.65 35.93 11.54
CA ASN A 641 -30.40 37.06 10.67
C ASN A 641 -31.68 37.90 10.47
N SER A 642 -32.83 37.25 10.25
CA SER A 642 -34.14 37.90 10.15
C SER A 642 -34.45 38.73 11.40
N ARG A 643 -34.26 38.18 12.60
CA ARG A 643 -34.44 38.92 13.87
C ARG A 643 -33.55 40.16 14.00
N ILE A 644 -32.40 40.20 13.33
CA ILE A 644 -31.49 41.34 13.37
C ILE A 644 -31.84 42.35 12.28
N ARG A 645 -32.11 41.88 11.07
CA ARG A 645 -32.14 42.71 9.87
C ARG A 645 -33.54 43.12 9.45
N ASP A 646 -34.55 42.28 9.67
CA ASP A 646 -35.90 42.51 9.16
C ASP A 646 -36.67 43.51 10.04
N ALA A 647 -37.54 44.30 9.41
CA ALA A 647 -38.39 45.26 10.09
C ALA A 647 -39.68 44.60 10.60
N ASP A 648 -40.06 44.91 11.84
CA ASP A 648 -41.40 44.60 12.33
C ASP A 648 -42.39 45.60 11.71
N PHE A 649 -43.14 45.14 10.71
CA PHE A 649 -44.12 45.95 9.99
C PHE A 649 -45.18 46.57 10.92
N ALA A 650 -45.59 45.89 11.98
CA ALA A 650 -46.59 46.43 12.90
C ALA A 650 -46.03 47.62 13.69
N ALA A 651 -44.81 47.49 14.20
CA ALA A 651 -44.12 48.56 14.91
C ALA A 651 -43.78 49.75 14.00
N GLU A 652 -43.23 49.50 12.80
CA GLU A 652 -42.87 50.56 11.85
C GLU A 652 -44.09 51.27 11.26
N THR A 653 -45.22 50.59 11.07
CA THR A 653 -46.48 51.24 10.65
C THR A 653 -47.05 52.13 11.77
N ALA A 654 -46.98 51.68 13.03
CA ALA A 654 -47.38 52.48 14.17
C ALA A 654 -46.49 53.73 14.34
N GLU A 655 -45.18 53.59 14.16
CA GLU A 655 -44.23 54.69 14.22
C GLU A 655 -44.40 55.67 13.04
N LEU A 656 -44.65 55.17 11.84
CA LEU A 656 -45.00 55.99 10.69
C LEU A 656 -46.27 56.81 10.97
N SER A 657 -47.31 56.17 11.51
CA SER A 657 -48.56 56.85 11.87
C SER A 657 -48.35 57.91 12.97
N ARG A 658 -47.55 57.58 13.99
CA ARG A 658 -47.19 58.51 15.08
C ARG A 658 -46.42 59.72 14.56
N THR A 659 -45.44 59.50 13.69
CA THR A 659 -44.61 60.58 13.10
C THR A 659 -45.41 61.46 12.14
N GLN A 660 -46.38 60.91 11.39
CA GLN A 660 -47.32 61.70 10.59
C GLN A 660 -48.19 62.62 11.47
N VAL A 661 -48.72 62.12 12.59
CA VAL A 661 -49.48 62.93 13.55
C VAL A 661 -48.61 64.00 14.20
N LEU A 662 -47.38 63.66 14.60
CA LEU A 662 -46.43 64.63 15.16
C LEU A 662 -45.98 65.68 14.16
N GLN A 663 -45.85 65.34 12.88
CA GLN A 663 -45.56 66.31 11.83
C GLN A 663 -46.71 67.31 11.68
N GLN A 664 -47.96 66.84 11.67
CA GLN A 664 -49.14 67.71 11.64
C GLN A 664 -49.24 68.60 12.88
N ALA A 665 -48.99 68.04 14.08
CA ALA A 665 -48.98 68.80 15.33
C ALA A 665 -47.81 69.79 15.40
N GLY A 666 -46.62 69.42 14.92
CA GLY A 666 -45.43 70.26 14.86
C GLY A 666 -45.60 71.45 13.91
N LEU A 667 -46.26 71.26 12.76
CA LEU A 667 -46.64 72.35 11.86
C LEU A 667 -47.61 73.34 12.54
N SER A 668 -48.58 72.82 13.31
CA SER A 668 -49.52 73.64 14.07
C SER A 668 -48.82 74.44 15.20
N VAL A 669 -47.93 73.81 15.96
CA VAL A 669 -47.15 74.45 17.03
C VAL A 669 -46.14 75.46 16.47
N LEU A 670 -45.50 75.18 15.33
CA LEU A 670 -44.63 76.11 14.62
C LEU A 670 -45.42 77.33 14.14
N ALA A 671 -46.62 77.13 13.59
CA ALA A 671 -47.52 78.22 13.20
C ALA A 671 -47.93 79.09 14.42
N GLN A 672 -48.23 78.46 15.56
CA GLN A 672 -48.57 79.17 16.80
C GLN A 672 -47.37 79.90 17.42
N ALA A 673 -46.18 79.28 17.43
CA ALA A 673 -44.95 79.88 17.93
C ALA A 673 -44.49 81.07 17.06
N ASN A 674 -44.74 81.03 15.75
CA ASN A 674 -44.52 82.16 14.85
C ASN A 674 -45.52 83.31 15.08
N GLY A 675 -46.71 83.03 15.63
CA GLY A 675 -47.73 84.03 15.96
C GLY A 675 -47.53 84.76 17.30
N GLN A 676 -46.80 84.17 18.27
CA GLN A 676 -46.58 84.78 19.59
C GLN A 676 -45.89 86.16 19.57
N PRO A 677 -44.85 86.41 18.75
CA PRO A 677 -44.24 87.74 18.64
C PRO A 677 -45.23 88.83 18.16
N GLN A 678 -46.24 88.47 17.37
CA GLN A 678 -47.27 89.40 16.89
C GLN A 678 -48.22 89.84 18.03
N GLN A 679 -48.47 88.97 19.01
CA GLN A 679 -49.27 89.30 20.20
C GLN A 679 -48.54 90.27 21.14
N VAL A 680 -47.21 90.20 21.22
CA VAL A 680 -46.39 91.13 22.00
C VAL A 680 -46.29 92.50 21.30
N LEU A 681 -46.26 92.53 19.97
CA LEU A 681 -46.37 93.78 19.19
C LEU A 681 -47.71 94.51 19.43
N GLN A 682 -48.80 93.78 19.65
CA GLN A 682 -50.10 94.37 20.01
C GLN A 682 -50.09 95.04 21.41
N LEU A 683 -49.30 94.52 22.35
CA LEU A 683 -49.11 95.12 23.69
C LEU A 683 -48.18 96.34 23.71
N LEU A 684 -47.41 96.57 22.64
CA LEU A 684 -46.58 97.76 22.44
C LEU A 684 -47.28 98.85 21.62
N GLN A 685 -48.47 98.55 21.07
CA GLN A 685 -49.29 99.47 20.25
C GLN A 685 -50.54 100.00 20.98
N GLY A 686 -50.80 99.55 22.21
CA GLY A 686 -51.81 100.10 23.12
C GLY A 686 -51.15 100.59 24.38
#